data_AF-A0A3A0FBL0-F1
#
_entry.id   AF-A0A3A0FBL0-F1
#
_cell.length_a   1.000
_cell.length_b   1.000
_cell.length_c   1.000
_cell.angle_alpha   90.00
_cell.angle_beta   90.00
_cell.angle_gamma   90.00
#
_symmetry.space_group_name_H-M   'P 1'
#
loop_
_entity.id
_entity.type
_entity.pdbx_description
1 polymer ?
#
loop_
_entity_poly.entity_id
_entity_poly.type
_entity_poly.pdbx_seq_one_letter_code
_entity_poly.pdbx_strand_id
1 'polypeptide(L)'
;MLEGTERRHAAARAAERAAERAALVWILVWRSVALAACALATTSAAPAGAFSWFDGKLEMHGYFAESVRVLGNDLDPDEEFDLAQWYHVLNLEFEAKPFPNGIGPLEIVEFYVRAEARYDCVWTRGCGMFPSVNTYGNRAEHLPPRLIDGDQPGWTGTLRNGDTRPYSKVNRENYELANRGENASFDQRPLRFDELPGFVNLFGNSRGPNQVFEPIGPDFGDDSAPFLLDRVLSRCKFGARNTRGGEDDAAFELIGPWNPGCPIDANGALRHKPNPFRFADFNPLLAGVDRIPGTGDEPMDRFTGAPIIPGGRGELPFRPAPFFGADARGLELDEAQGLYLPSAALVRELRSGNLDSIDQNFGQQELAWNRGASQSDERELKEAYVDIEAAEGRLWLRIGKQTIVWGKTELFRNTDQFNPQDFALASLPGLEESRIALWSARGTWSFYNVGKLEDVRLELAVNFDDFEPADLGRCGEPFALEVVCNIAIGYFAHGLTGVGLAGNDKPEAPWNDVAGLEGGARLEWRYKRFSFQLSDFYGYDDFPYPRRISTYARNVDPRSGRPRKLGARGDCSTGGEKDCLGRPNSVAMGSDGQPLRVVDSDLDGIPDTVLERTGNGNLWGIGDLIVDPAHKRDVLALHSANQTTYAFANAGTCGNAGRPDPALCGFVAFNGKGGPGAPASTLASGASALIAGSRNAALSAVNNEALCNLPLGTPSAACSTAFSSLQVLLNRDPGDGVGVFSDGGVSLFSLSGQTMGQTMTPWQEALFGCGPFYQSDCDVDGIDMLNAEASVLVQSWPGFDGTRGSVDFFDSADGSIWQPGTVGFRGGPVATRYVDGEVVILPGARGPTDPGYDPTVDGCVGPAAGHCTAARALVHPYTGQPWRSELAAASWNFLLTVAAGGRLPNDVDRPTISEFDPFDPYGLGVITHGPFTGQLRPGVDPARVDGATPVACGLRLLALCRNVQGFLGGLGARRNSVKAAGKHGFGRRDFPWHSGGEIVLDYEKRNVLGFAFDFDEDRTKSNWGVEATWVNKQPFVNNDEFDGVSKVDTLNLTVSVDRPTFINFLNPGRTFFINAQFFLQYITDYGDDFYTNGPLNLLGTLTAFTGYFQDRLMVFNTVVYDVRSRSGALLPSMTYRFTENFSTSIGVNVFWGRTELRDAPVNEIRPALNRVGSHAYEDAVVNGLSALRERDEVWFGLRYTF
;
A
#
# COMPACT_ATOMS: atom_id res chain seq x y z
N MET A 1 -48.59 -4.34 5.69
CA MET A 1 -49.11 -4.30 4.30
C MET A 1 -49.38 -2.87 3.83
N LEU A 2 -49.95 -1.99 4.65
CA LEU A 2 -50.11 -0.55 4.34
C LEU A 2 -48.79 0.26 4.33
N GLU A 3 -47.78 -0.13 5.12
CA GLU A 3 -46.43 0.46 5.07
C GLU A 3 -45.67 0.18 3.76
N GLY A 4 -45.96 -0.95 3.10
CA GLY A 4 -45.33 -1.32 1.83
C GLY A 4 -45.85 -0.50 0.64
N THR A 5 -47.11 -0.04 0.72
CA THR A 5 -47.72 0.82 -0.30
C THR A 5 -47.31 2.29 -0.15
N GLU A 6 -47.10 2.79 1.07
CA GLU A 6 -46.55 4.13 1.28
C GLU A 6 -45.10 4.25 0.81
N ARG A 7 -44.26 3.22 1.04
CA ARG A 7 -42.88 3.19 0.48
C ARG A 7 -42.88 3.17 -1.04
N ARG A 8 -43.80 2.44 -1.69
CA ARG A 8 -43.94 2.44 -3.17
C ARG A 8 -44.45 3.77 -3.72
N HIS A 9 -45.36 4.45 -3.02
CA HIS A 9 -45.82 5.79 -3.42
C HIS A 9 -44.82 6.91 -3.10
N ALA A 10 -43.93 6.72 -2.13
CA ALA A 10 -42.79 7.60 -1.88
C ALA A 10 -41.70 7.39 -2.94
N ALA A 11 -41.40 6.13 -3.30
CA ALA A 11 -40.47 5.78 -4.37
C ALA A 11 -40.96 6.27 -5.75
N ALA A 12 -42.25 6.13 -6.07
CA ALA A 12 -42.81 6.66 -7.32
C ALA A 12 -42.75 8.19 -7.39
N ARG A 13 -42.98 8.89 -6.26
CA ARG A 13 -42.85 10.35 -6.17
C ARG A 13 -41.40 10.84 -6.13
N ALA A 14 -40.46 10.00 -5.67
CA ALA A 14 -39.03 10.24 -5.74
C ALA A 14 -38.51 10.05 -7.17
N ALA A 15 -38.94 8.98 -7.86
CA ALA A 15 -38.65 8.75 -9.28
C ALA A 15 -39.21 9.87 -10.18
N GLU A 16 -40.40 10.39 -9.87
CA GLU A 16 -40.99 11.54 -10.57
C GLU A 16 -40.16 12.83 -10.33
N ARG A 17 -39.66 13.06 -9.10
CA ARG A 17 -38.78 14.20 -8.78
C ARG A 17 -37.35 14.04 -9.34
N ALA A 18 -36.85 12.81 -9.44
CA ALA A 18 -35.56 12.50 -10.06
C ALA A 18 -35.65 12.67 -11.60
N ALA A 19 -36.75 12.22 -12.21
CA ALA A 19 -37.07 12.52 -13.60
C ALA A 19 -37.25 14.03 -13.84
N GLU A 20 -37.84 14.79 -12.90
CA GLU A 20 -37.90 16.25 -12.95
C GLU A 20 -36.52 16.91 -12.81
N ARG A 21 -35.62 16.39 -11.96
CA ARG A 21 -34.25 16.90 -11.80
C ARG A 21 -33.37 16.58 -13.02
N ALA A 22 -33.45 15.36 -13.53
CA ALA A 22 -32.83 14.97 -14.79
C ALA A 22 -33.41 15.83 -15.93
N ALA A 23 -34.73 16.01 -15.99
CA ALA A 23 -35.37 16.90 -16.96
C ALA A 23 -34.93 18.36 -16.78
N LEU A 24 -34.68 18.85 -15.56
CA LEU A 24 -34.15 20.20 -15.30
C LEU A 24 -32.70 20.36 -15.76
N VAL A 25 -31.85 19.36 -15.52
CA VAL A 25 -30.48 19.30 -16.07
C VAL A 25 -30.54 19.24 -17.58
N TRP A 26 -31.41 18.40 -18.16
CA TRP A 26 -31.65 18.32 -19.60
C TRP A 26 -32.21 19.63 -20.18
N ILE A 27 -33.14 20.32 -19.52
CA ILE A 27 -33.71 21.61 -19.95
C ILE A 27 -32.65 22.72 -19.86
N LEU A 28 -31.75 22.66 -18.88
CA LEU A 28 -30.66 23.62 -18.71
C LEU A 28 -29.53 23.37 -19.71
N VAL A 29 -29.14 22.11 -19.93
CA VAL A 29 -28.24 21.71 -21.03
C VAL A 29 -28.84 22.14 -22.36
N TRP A 30 -30.14 21.86 -22.61
CA TRP A 30 -30.82 22.33 -23.82
C TRP A 30 -30.93 23.86 -23.91
N ARG A 31 -31.03 24.59 -22.80
CA ARG A 31 -31.00 26.06 -22.80
C ARG A 31 -29.59 26.60 -23.10
N SER A 32 -28.56 26.02 -22.51
CA SER A 32 -27.15 26.38 -22.76
C SER A 32 -26.74 26.01 -24.19
N VAL A 33 -27.13 24.83 -24.66
CA VAL A 33 -26.95 24.36 -26.05
C VAL A 33 -27.78 25.19 -27.01
N ALA A 34 -29.02 25.58 -26.68
CA ALA A 34 -29.81 26.47 -27.54
C ALA A 34 -29.27 27.91 -27.54
N LEU A 35 -28.70 28.41 -26.43
CA LEU A 35 -28.06 29.73 -26.37
C LEU A 35 -26.71 29.73 -27.09
N ALA A 36 -25.90 28.68 -26.94
CA ALA A 36 -24.63 28.51 -27.64
C ALA A 36 -24.85 28.26 -29.13
N ALA A 37 -25.80 27.38 -29.51
CA ALA A 37 -26.17 27.15 -30.89
C ALA A 37 -26.82 28.39 -31.52
N CYS A 38 -27.63 29.17 -30.80
CA CYS A 38 -28.14 30.45 -31.30
C CYS A 38 -27.02 31.52 -31.38
N ALA A 39 -26.08 31.57 -30.44
CA ALA A 39 -24.96 32.51 -30.48
C ALA A 39 -23.94 32.17 -31.60
N LEU A 40 -23.65 30.89 -31.82
CA LEU A 40 -22.81 30.37 -32.90
C LEU A 40 -23.52 30.44 -34.26
N ALA A 41 -24.84 30.22 -34.32
CA ALA A 41 -25.61 30.39 -35.55
C ALA A 41 -25.82 31.87 -35.93
N THR A 42 -25.73 32.81 -34.98
CA THR A 42 -25.87 34.25 -35.24
C THR A 42 -24.55 34.97 -35.50
N THR A 43 -23.41 34.35 -35.18
CA THR A 43 -22.07 34.87 -35.50
C THR A 43 -21.52 34.17 -36.75
N SER A 44 -22.02 34.61 -37.91
CA SER A 44 -21.50 34.32 -39.26
C SER A 44 -21.15 32.84 -39.53
N ALA A 45 -22.14 32.09 -40.04
CA ALA A 45 -21.87 30.94 -40.90
C ALA A 45 -21.17 31.40 -42.20
N ALA A 46 -19.89 31.74 -42.10
CA ALA A 46 -18.99 31.66 -43.23
C ALA A 46 -18.83 30.17 -43.62
N PRO A 47 -18.63 29.83 -44.90
CA PRO A 47 -18.21 28.48 -45.26
C PRO A 47 -16.94 28.13 -44.48
N ALA A 48 -16.79 26.87 -44.03
CA ALA A 48 -15.49 26.38 -43.55
C ALA A 48 -14.55 26.37 -44.75
N GLY A 49 -13.86 27.47 -44.95
CA GLY A 49 -12.69 27.52 -45.79
C GLY A 49 -11.52 27.53 -44.83
N ALA A 50 -10.62 26.57 -44.96
CA ALA A 50 -9.29 26.68 -44.39
C ALA A 50 -8.77 28.09 -44.67
N PHE A 51 -8.21 28.75 -43.66
CA PHE A 51 -7.61 30.04 -43.89
C PHE A 51 -6.38 29.80 -44.76
N SER A 52 -6.51 30.14 -46.04
CA SER A 52 -5.48 29.92 -47.04
C SER A 52 -4.81 31.25 -47.37
N TRP A 53 -3.50 31.30 -47.24
CA TRP A 53 -2.68 32.44 -47.63
C TRP A 53 -1.68 32.05 -48.71
N PHE A 54 -1.22 33.04 -49.48
CA PHE A 54 -0.18 32.88 -50.51
C PHE A 54 -0.50 31.80 -51.58
N ASP A 55 -1.73 31.78 -52.10
CA ASP A 55 -2.20 30.82 -53.11
C ASP A 55 -2.12 29.35 -52.66
N GLY A 56 -2.58 29.02 -51.44
CA GLY A 56 -2.61 27.63 -50.94
C GLY A 56 -1.28 27.13 -50.38
N LYS A 57 -0.28 28.00 -50.23
CA LYS A 57 1.02 27.62 -49.64
C LYS A 57 1.00 27.56 -48.12
N LEU A 58 0.04 28.21 -47.49
CA LEU A 58 -0.19 28.15 -46.05
C LEU A 58 -1.66 27.93 -45.82
N GLU A 59 -2.01 26.86 -45.11
CA GLU A 59 -3.38 26.52 -44.75
C GLU A 59 -3.48 26.34 -43.25
N MET A 60 -4.55 26.89 -42.66
CA MET A 60 -4.91 26.65 -41.27
C MET A 60 -6.33 26.10 -41.23
N HIS A 61 -6.50 24.98 -40.56
CA HIS A 61 -7.79 24.36 -40.28
C HIS A 61 -7.83 23.89 -38.83
N GLY A 62 -9.01 23.55 -38.34
CA GLY A 62 -9.11 23.06 -36.96
C GLY A 62 -10.53 22.79 -36.53
N TYR A 63 -10.68 22.54 -35.22
CA TYR A 63 -12.00 22.42 -34.63
C TYR A 63 -12.03 22.91 -33.19
N PHE A 64 -13.21 23.35 -32.80
CA PHE A 64 -13.59 23.49 -31.41
C PHE A 64 -14.56 22.37 -31.05
N ALA A 65 -14.31 21.66 -29.95
CA ALA A 65 -15.21 20.66 -29.43
C ALA A 65 -15.51 20.90 -27.94
N GLU A 66 -16.73 20.60 -27.55
CA GLU A 66 -17.14 20.56 -26.15
C GLU A 66 -17.65 19.16 -25.85
N SER A 67 -17.19 18.55 -24.77
CA SER A 67 -17.67 17.23 -24.35
C SER A 67 -18.01 17.20 -22.87
N VAL A 68 -19.16 16.63 -22.55
CA VAL A 68 -19.64 16.43 -21.20
C VAL A 68 -19.82 14.93 -20.97
N ARG A 69 -19.27 14.41 -19.87
CA ARG A 69 -19.41 13.01 -19.49
C ARG A 69 -19.77 12.88 -18.03
N VAL A 70 -20.66 11.94 -17.77
CA VAL A 70 -21.15 11.60 -16.45
C VAL A 70 -20.93 10.11 -16.23
N LEU A 71 -20.39 9.75 -15.07
CA LEU A 71 -20.20 8.37 -14.65
C LEU A 71 -21.30 7.97 -13.65
N GLY A 72 -21.63 6.69 -13.62
CA GLY A 72 -22.50 6.06 -12.65
C GLY A 72 -22.22 4.57 -12.59
N ASN A 73 -22.54 3.93 -11.47
CA ASN A 73 -22.44 2.48 -11.35
C ASN A 73 -23.73 1.83 -11.90
N ASP A 74 -23.60 0.82 -12.77
CA ASP A 74 -24.73 0.10 -13.41
C ASP A 74 -25.81 0.98 -14.08
N LEU A 75 -25.51 2.27 -14.31
CA LEU A 75 -26.47 3.33 -14.64
C LEU A 75 -27.70 3.33 -13.70
N ASP A 76 -27.53 2.90 -12.44
CA ASP A 76 -28.61 2.83 -11.46
C ASP A 76 -29.12 4.25 -11.15
N PRO A 77 -30.39 4.58 -11.42
CA PRO A 77 -30.95 5.90 -11.13
C PRO A 77 -31.08 6.18 -9.62
N ASP A 78 -31.01 5.14 -8.77
CA ASP A 78 -30.98 5.28 -7.31
C ASP A 78 -29.56 5.56 -6.79
N GLU A 79 -28.53 5.35 -7.61
CA GLU A 79 -27.16 5.80 -7.35
C GLU A 79 -26.89 7.23 -7.86
N GLU A 80 -25.84 7.86 -7.34
CA GLU A 80 -25.49 9.23 -7.69
C GLU A 80 -24.59 9.28 -8.93
N PHE A 81 -25.00 10.07 -9.92
CA PHE A 81 -24.23 10.36 -11.12
C PHE A 81 -23.17 11.44 -10.86
N ASP A 82 -21.90 11.16 -11.17
CA ASP A 82 -20.80 12.12 -11.02
C ASP A 82 -20.39 12.74 -12.35
N LEU A 83 -20.33 14.08 -12.41
CA LEU A 83 -19.80 14.80 -13.56
C LEU A 83 -18.28 14.61 -13.63
N ALA A 84 -17.85 13.71 -14.49
CA ALA A 84 -16.45 13.29 -14.64
C ALA A 84 -15.69 14.09 -15.70
N GLN A 85 -16.38 14.71 -16.66
CA GLN A 85 -15.73 15.46 -17.73
C GLN A 85 -16.58 16.63 -18.16
N TRP A 86 -15.96 17.79 -18.32
CA TRP A 86 -16.52 18.89 -19.09
C TRP A 86 -15.38 19.61 -19.83
N TYR A 87 -15.00 19.01 -20.96
CA TYR A 87 -13.90 19.48 -21.79
C TYR A 87 -14.32 20.56 -22.77
N HIS A 88 -13.44 21.53 -22.92
CA HIS A 88 -13.34 22.44 -24.04
C HIS A 88 -12.03 22.16 -24.77
N VAL A 89 -12.11 21.70 -26.02
CA VAL A 89 -10.96 21.33 -26.85
C VAL A 89 -10.89 22.30 -28.02
N LEU A 90 -9.74 22.95 -28.18
CA LEU A 90 -9.40 23.72 -29.37
C LEU A 90 -8.22 23.04 -30.05
N ASN A 91 -8.43 22.53 -31.26
CA ASN A 91 -7.39 21.94 -32.08
C ASN A 91 -7.12 22.82 -33.31
N LEU A 92 -5.85 23.14 -33.55
CA LEU A 92 -5.38 23.98 -34.63
C LEU A 92 -4.29 23.24 -35.41
N GLU A 93 -4.48 23.13 -36.72
CA GLU A 93 -3.56 22.48 -37.65
C GLU A 93 -3.08 23.50 -38.67
N PHE A 94 -1.76 23.54 -38.88
CA PHE A 94 -1.08 24.45 -39.77
C PHE A 94 -0.24 23.65 -40.77
N GLU A 95 -0.50 23.86 -42.05
CA GLU A 95 0.24 23.24 -43.14
C GLU A 95 0.94 24.32 -43.96
N ALA A 96 2.25 24.16 -44.20
CA ALA A 96 3.01 25.06 -45.05
C ALA A 96 3.78 24.30 -46.14
N LYS A 97 3.54 24.68 -47.39
CA LYS A 97 4.18 24.16 -48.61
C LYS A 97 4.98 25.29 -49.27
N PRO A 98 6.14 25.69 -48.72
CA PRO A 98 6.90 26.83 -49.23
C PRO A 98 7.43 26.61 -50.65
N PHE A 99 7.67 25.34 -51.02
CA PHE A 99 8.22 24.94 -52.31
C PHE A 99 7.32 23.88 -52.98
N PRO A 100 6.13 24.26 -53.47
CA PRO A 100 5.17 23.30 -54.04
C PRO A 100 5.66 22.64 -55.34
N ASN A 101 6.73 23.17 -55.94
CA ASN A 101 7.39 22.61 -57.13
C ASN A 101 8.80 22.03 -56.80
N GLY A 102 9.14 21.88 -55.52
CA GLY A 102 10.46 21.39 -55.07
C GLY A 102 11.60 22.42 -55.07
N ILE A 103 12.75 22.02 -54.50
CA ILE A 103 14.03 22.74 -54.59
C ILE A 103 15.17 21.75 -54.88
N GLY A 104 15.79 21.87 -56.06
CA GLY A 104 16.95 21.05 -56.42
C GLY A 104 16.58 19.56 -56.47
N PRO A 105 17.26 18.67 -55.72
CA PRO A 105 16.96 17.23 -55.69
C PRO A 105 15.75 16.86 -54.82
N LEU A 106 15.11 17.83 -54.14
CA LEU A 106 13.93 17.63 -53.30
C LEU A 106 12.68 18.02 -54.09
N GLU A 107 11.73 17.09 -54.22
CA GLU A 107 10.50 17.25 -54.99
C GLU A 107 9.41 17.94 -54.18
N ILE A 108 9.24 17.55 -52.92
CA ILE A 108 8.27 18.13 -51.99
C ILE A 108 8.96 18.39 -50.65
N VAL A 109 8.68 19.56 -50.06
CA VAL A 109 9.00 19.88 -48.67
C VAL A 109 7.75 20.49 -48.04
N GLU A 110 7.18 19.80 -47.06
CA GLU A 110 5.95 20.18 -46.37
C GLU A 110 6.19 20.27 -44.87
N PHE A 111 5.71 21.34 -44.24
CA PHE A 111 5.77 21.54 -42.80
C PHE A 111 4.36 21.40 -42.23
N TYR A 112 4.23 20.62 -41.16
CA TYR A 112 2.99 20.41 -40.44
C TYR A 112 3.18 20.73 -38.97
N VAL A 113 2.23 21.47 -38.39
CA VAL A 113 2.17 21.75 -36.95
C VAL A 113 0.73 21.59 -36.47
N ARG A 114 0.53 20.82 -35.40
CA ARG A 114 -0.75 20.64 -34.71
C ARG A 114 -0.63 21.04 -33.25
N ALA A 115 -1.49 21.96 -32.82
CA ALA A 115 -1.61 22.38 -31.43
C ALA A 115 -3.02 22.06 -30.89
N GLU A 116 -3.10 21.45 -29.73
CA GLU A 116 -4.35 21.13 -29.04
C GLU A 116 -4.36 21.68 -27.62
N ALA A 117 -5.30 22.59 -27.34
CA ALA A 117 -5.56 23.08 -25.99
C ALA A 117 -6.84 22.42 -25.45
N ARG A 118 -6.72 21.76 -24.30
CA ARG A 118 -7.83 21.07 -23.62
C ARG A 118 -8.01 21.66 -22.23
N TYR A 119 -9.22 22.12 -21.91
CA TYR A 119 -9.53 22.62 -20.57
C TYR A 119 -10.74 21.91 -19.99
N ASP A 120 -10.63 21.44 -18.75
CA ASP A 120 -11.68 20.70 -18.05
C ASP A 120 -12.28 21.47 -16.87
N CYS A 121 -13.57 21.75 -16.97
CA CYS A 121 -14.30 22.50 -15.96
C CYS A 121 -14.51 21.73 -14.64
N VAL A 122 -14.35 20.40 -14.59
CA VAL A 122 -14.62 19.63 -13.35
C VAL A 122 -13.66 20.00 -12.21
N TRP A 123 -12.42 20.35 -12.53
CA TRP A 123 -11.40 20.79 -11.56
C TRP A 123 -11.74 22.12 -10.87
N THR A 124 -12.62 22.92 -11.48
CA THR A 124 -12.94 24.28 -11.03
C THR A 124 -14.40 24.43 -10.62
N ARG A 125 -15.07 23.35 -10.21
CA ARG A 125 -16.49 23.31 -9.83
C ARG A 125 -17.41 23.72 -10.98
N GLY A 126 -17.23 23.06 -12.12
CA GLY A 126 -17.93 23.38 -13.35
C GLY A 126 -17.61 24.79 -13.83
N CYS A 127 -16.32 25.14 -13.94
CA CYS A 127 -15.89 26.49 -14.32
C CYS A 127 -16.44 27.60 -13.39
N GLY A 128 -16.61 27.28 -12.10
CA GLY A 128 -17.16 28.15 -11.08
C GLY A 128 -18.69 28.28 -11.10
N MET A 129 -19.37 27.61 -12.03
CA MET A 129 -20.84 27.72 -12.20
C MET A 129 -21.62 26.80 -11.27
N PHE A 130 -21.04 25.66 -10.86
CA PHE A 130 -21.76 24.61 -10.14
C PHE A 130 -20.99 24.16 -8.89
N PRO A 131 -21.29 24.73 -7.71
CA PRO A 131 -20.65 24.32 -6.46
C PRO A 131 -20.83 22.84 -6.11
N SER A 132 -21.88 22.20 -6.64
CA SER A 132 -22.18 20.77 -6.48
C SER A 132 -21.25 19.85 -7.28
N VAL A 133 -20.45 20.39 -8.22
CA VAL A 133 -19.40 19.63 -8.90
C VAL A 133 -18.15 19.71 -8.03
N ASN A 134 -18.06 18.84 -7.02
CA ASN A 134 -17.00 18.88 -6.01
C ASN A 134 -16.45 17.48 -5.70
N THR A 135 -16.41 16.60 -6.70
CA THR A 135 -15.72 15.30 -6.64
C THR A 135 -14.21 15.42 -6.84
N TYR A 136 -13.78 16.28 -7.76
CA TYR A 136 -12.40 16.39 -8.21
C TYR A 136 -11.73 17.70 -7.73
N GLY A 137 -10.39 17.70 -7.67
CA GLY A 137 -9.57 18.86 -7.30
C GLY A 137 -9.38 19.11 -5.79
N ASN A 138 -8.72 20.21 -5.46
CA ASN A 138 -8.32 20.53 -4.07
C ASN A 138 -9.51 20.74 -3.14
N ARG A 139 -10.62 21.20 -3.70
CA ARG A 139 -11.88 21.46 -3.00
C ARG A 139 -12.88 20.30 -3.13
N ALA A 140 -12.38 19.09 -3.36
CA ALA A 140 -13.19 17.88 -3.33
C ALA A 140 -13.84 17.70 -1.95
N GLU A 141 -15.16 17.72 -1.87
CA GLU A 141 -15.92 17.65 -0.61
C GLU A 141 -16.93 16.52 -0.60
N HIS A 142 -17.11 15.87 -1.75
CA HIS A 142 -18.08 14.79 -1.97
C HIS A 142 -17.42 13.69 -2.81
N LEU A 143 -17.66 12.42 -2.48
CA LEU A 143 -17.26 11.25 -3.26
C LEU A 143 -18.51 10.38 -3.50
N PRO A 144 -18.76 9.93 -4.75
CA PRO A 144 -19.83 8.99 -5.03
C PRO A 144 -19.64 7.67 -4.23
N PRO A 145 -20.71 6.92 -3.94
CA PRO A 145 -20.65 5.70 -3.12
C PRO A 145 -19.56 4.72 -3.56
N ARG A 146 -19.38 4.52 -4.87
CA ARG A 146 -18.33 3.66 -5.47
C ARG A 146 -16.88 3.98 -5.07
N LEU A 147 -16.62 5.14 -4.46
CA LEU A 147 -15.29 5.56 -3.99
C LEU A 147 -15.17 5.65 -2.45
N ILE A 148 -16.25 5.33 -1.71
CA ILE A 148 -16.34 5.56 -0.26
C ILE A 148 -17.23 4.53 0.46
N ASP A 149 -17.43 3.35 -0.12
CA ASP A 149 -18.24 2.26 0.42
C ASP A 149 -17.46 1.27 1.30
N GLY A 150 -16.19 1.56 1.63
CA GLY A 150 -15.36 0.70 2.47
C GLY A 150 -15.85 0.59 3.92
N ASP A 151 -15.89 -0.64 4.42
CA ASP A 151 -16.31 -0.98 5.78
C ASP A 151 -15.16 -1.53 6.64
N GLN A 152 -15.28 -1.37 7.96
CA GLN A 152 -14.41 -2.07 8.90
C GLN A 152 -14.56 -3.60 8.76
N PRO A 153 -13.46 -4.36 8.88
CA PRO A 153 -13.49 -5.80 8.66
C PRO A 153 -14.15 -6.58 9.79
N GLY A 154 -14.32 -5.98 10.97
CA GLY A 154 -15.01 -6.61 12.10
C GLY A 154 -14.20 -7.68 12.83
N TRP A 155 -12.86 -7.59 12.81
CA TRP A 155 -11.94 -8.55 13.43
C TRP A 155 -10.93 -7.92 14.39
N THR A 156 -10.55 -8.68 15.41
CA THR A 156 -9.41 -8.44 16.30
C THR A 156 -8.53 -9.69 16.27
N GLY A 157 -7.37 -9.63 15.61
CA GLY A 157 -6.66 -10.86 15.25
C GLY A 157 -7.58 -11.78 14.44
N THR A 158 -7.71 -13.05 14.80
CA THR A 158 -8.65 -14.01 14.18
C THR A 158 -10.01 -14.12 14.85
N LEU A 159 -10.36 -13.24 15.79
CA LEU A 159 -11.65 -13.26 16.48
C LEU A 159 -12.57 -12.16 15.95
N ARG A 160 -13.85 -12.51 15.73
CA ARG A 160 -14.84 -11.55 15.24
C ARG A 160 -15.25 -10.57 16.34
N ASN A 161 -15.07 -9.28 16.12
CA ASN A 161 -15.52 -8.20 17.01
C ASN A 161 -16.84 -7.56 16.57
N GLY A 162 -17.26 -7.78 15.32
CA GLY A 162 -18.56 -7.34 14.80
C GLY A 162 -18.68 -5.83 14.53
N ASP A 163 -17.59 -5.06 14.55
CA ASP A 163 -17.58 -3.68 14.08
C ASP A 163 -17.47 -3.65 12.55
N THR A 164 -18.59 -3.43 11.87
CA THR A 164 -18.69 -3.36 10.41
C THR A 164 -19.15 -1.98 9.95
N ARG A 165 -18.78 -0.93 10.70
CA ARG A 165 -19.17 0.44 10.34
C ARG A 165 -18.43 0.88 9.07
N PRO A 166 -19.07 1.67 8.19
CA PRO A 166 -18.39 2.31 7.07
C PRO A 166 -17.28 3.24 7.57
N TYR A 167 -16.12 3.25 6.92
CA TYR A 167 -15.00 4.14 7.30
C TYR A 167 -15.41 5.61 7.30
N SER A 168 -16.27 6.03 6.36
CA SER A 168 -16.81 7.39 6.29
C SER A 168 -17.67 7.80 7.49
N LYS A 169 -18.18 6.83 8.24
CA LYS A 169 -19.04 7.04 9.42
C LYS A 169 -18.31 6.85 10.74
N VAL A 170 -17.01 6.56 10.70
CA VAL A 170 -16.15 6.43 11.86
C VAL A 170 -15.29 7.70 11.93
N ASN A 171 -15.35 8.41 13.05
CA ASN A 171 -14.43 9.52 13.33
C ASN A 171 -13.49 9.14 14.49
N ARG A 172 -12.42 9.92 14.66
CA ARG A 172 -11.44 9.74 15.76
C ARG A 172 -12.05 9.83 17.17
N GLU A 173 -13.27 10.35 17.35
CA GLU A 173 -13.91 10.43 18.66
C GLU A 173 -14.80 9.21 18.96
N ASN A 174 -15.10 8.38 17.96
CA ASN A 174 -16.10 7.32 18.04
C ASN A 174 -15.56 5.93 17.62
N TYR A 175 -14.25 5.70 17.62
CA TYR A 175 -13.67 4.43 17.14
C TYR A 175 -13.74 3.28 18.16
N GLU A 176 -14.11 3.54 19.42
CA GLU A 176 -14.16 2.50 20.45
C GLU A 176 -15.17 1.39 20.11
N LEU A 177 -14.83 0.14 20.44
CA LEU A 177 -15.71 -1.01 20.22
C LEU A 177 -17.07 -0.88 20.94
N ALA A 178 -17.12 -0.12 22.04
CA ALA A 178 -18.36 0.22 22.74
C ALA A 178 -19.41 0.87 21.82
N ASN A 179 -18.95 1.58 20.79
CA ASN A 179 -19.76 2.38 19.89
C ASN A 179 -19.86 1.74 18.49
N ARG A 180 -19.56 0.44 18.35
CA ARG A 180 -19.66 -0.30 17.07
C ARG A 180 -21.05 -0.26 16.42
N GLY A 181 -22.09 0.14 17.15
CA GLY A 181 -23.45 0.38 16.63
C GLY A 181 -23.81 1.84 16.37
N GLU A 182 -22.92 2.79 16.67
CA GLU A 182 -23.14 4.22 16.49
C GLU A 182 -22.49 4.71 15.18
N ASN A 183 -23.27 5.44 14.36
CA ASN A 183 -22.81 5.97 13.07
C ASN A 183 -22.72 7.50 13.11
N ALA A 184 -21.60 8.07 12.67
CA ALA A 184 -21.49 9.51 12.42
C ALA A 184 -22.25 9.92 11.14
N SER A 185 -22.63 11.20 11.03
CA SER A 185 -23.54 11.71 9.99
C SER A 185 -22.85 12.17 8.69
N PHE A 186 -21.72 11.58 8.32
CA PHE A 186 -20.89 12.08 7.22
C PHE A 186 -20.97 11.22 5.96
N ASP A 187 -22.18 11.05 5.43
CA ASP A 187 -22.37 10.32 4.18
C ASP A 187 -21.60 11.02 3.05
N GLN A 188 -20.78 10.25 2.33
CA GLN A 188 -20.16 10.62 1.05
C GLN A 188 -19.08 11.73 1.05
N ARG A 189 -18.48 12.09 2.19
CA ARG A 189 -17.29 12.97 2.16
C ARG A 189 -15.99 12.16 1.97
N PRO A 190 -14.94 12.73 1.34
CA PRO A 190 -13.61 12.14 1.41
C PRO A 190 -13.14 11.94 2.85
N LEU A 191 -12.45 10.82 3.09
CA LEU A 191 -11.73 10.55 4.33
C LEU A 191 -10.52 11.47 4.44
N ARG A 192 -10.23 11.88 5.67
CA ARG A 192 -8.94 12.47 6.04
C ARG A 192 -7.96 11.37 6.43
N PHE A 193 -6.67 11.70 6.48
CA PHE A 193 -5.64 10.72 6.84
C PHE A 193 -5.89 10.09 8.22
N ASP A 194 -6.46 10.85 9.15
CA ASP A 194 -6.79 10.36 10.50
C ASP A 194 -8.00 9.44 10.60
N GLU A 195 -8.75 9.31 9.51
CA GLU A 195 -9.95 8.48 9.41
C GLU A 195 -9.65 7.20 8.63
N LEU A 196 -8.42 7.04 8.14
CA LEU A 196 -8.03 5.87 7.39
C LEU A 196 -7.98 4.62 8.30
N PRO A 197 -8.42 3.46 7.80
CA PRO A 197 -8.15 2.17 8.44
C PRO A 197 -6.67 1.99 8.78
N GLY A 198 -6.40 1.37 9.94
CA GLY A 198 -5.05 1.17 10.45
C GLY A 198 -4.45 2.43 11.09
N PHE A 199 -4.67 3.62 10.53
CA PHE A 199 -4.28 4.88 11.18
C PHE A 199 -5.09 5.11 12.45
N VAL A 200 -6.42 4.95 12.42
CA VAL A 200 -7.27 5.10 13.62
C VAL A 200 -6.87 4.11 14.72
N ASN A 201 -6.49 2.89 14.36
CA ASN A 201 -6.08 1.88 15.33
C ASN A 201 -4.71 2.18 15.94
N LEU A 202 -3.77 2.72 15.13
CA LEU A 202 -2.38 2.97 15.54
C LEU A 202 -2.18 4.35 16.19
N PHE A 203 -2.83 5.40 15.67
CA PHE A 203 -2.70 6.81 16.07
C PHE A 203 -3.96 7.40 16.71
N GLY A 204 -5.13 6.78 16.49
CA GLY A 204 -6.39 7.24 17.10
C GLY A 204 -6.39 7.13 18.62
N ASN A 205 -5.37 6.48 19.21
CA ASN A 205 -5.19 6.35 20.64
C ASN A 205 -4.09 7.27 21.23
N SER A 206 -3.19 7.88 20.43
CA SER A 206 -2.18 8.81 20.97
C SER A 206 -2.80 10.15 21.32
N ARG A 207 -2.98 10.39 22.61
CA ARG A 207 -3.20 11.74 23.17
C ARG A 207 -1.87 12.31 23.64
N GLY A 208 -1.72 13.62 23.51
CA GLY A 208 -0.63 14.37 24.12
C GLY A 208 -0.73 14.39 25.65
N PRO A 209 0.24 15.02 26.34
CA PRO A 209 0.26 15.21 27.80
C PRO A 209 -1.06 15.60 28.45
N ASN A 210 -1.89 16.39 27.76
CA ASN A 210 -3.16 16.89 28.28
C ASN A 210 -4.29 15.82 28.29
N GLN A 211 -4.07 14.65 27.69
CA GLN A 211 -5.04 13.56 27.55
C GLN A 211 -6.37 13.95 26.86
N VAL A 212 -6.34 14.99 26.02
CA VAL A 212 -7.46 15.48 25.22
C VAL A 212 -7.06 15.45 23.75
N PHE A 213 -7.94 14.95 22.88
CA PHE A 213 -7.70 15.06 21.44
C PHE A 213 -7.81 16.50 21.00
N GLU A 214 -6.77 17.00 20.36
CA GLU A 214 -6.78 18.34 19.81
C GLU A 214 -7.34 18.33 18.38
N PRO A 215 -8.10 19.38 18.01
CA PRO A 215 -8.69 19.48 16.68
C PRO A 215 -7.59 19.63 15.61
N ILE A 216 -7.79 18.94 14.48
CA ILE A 216 -6.91 19.06 13.31
C ILE A 216 -7.09 20.45 12.69
N GLY A 217 -6.05 21.28 12.81
CA GLY A 217 -6.07 22.66 12.32
C GLY A 217 -4.68 23.31 12.32
N PRO A 218 -4.59 24.59 11.91
CA PRO A 218 -3.33 25.35 11.94
C PRO A 218 -2.83 25.66 13.36
N ASP A 219 -3.64 25.41 14.38
CA ASP A 219 -3.30 25.64 15.78
C ASP A 219 -2.57 24.41 16.37
N PHE A 220 -1.48 24.68 17.07
CA PHE A 220 -0.50 23.70 17.54
C PHE A 220 -1.07 22.75 18.59
N GLY A 221 -1.09 21.45 18.27
CA GLY A 221 -1.43 20.41 19.22
C GLY A 221 -0.20 19.70 19.85
N ASP A 222 -0.29 19.27 21.11
CA ASP A 222 0.66 18.39 21.81
C ASP A 222 0.51 16.89 21.44
N ASP A 223 -0.50 16.51 20.64
CA ASP A 223 -0.66 15.17 20.06
C ASP A 223 0.45 14.80 19.04
N SER A 224 1.00 13.58 19.10
CA SER A 224 2.10 13.16 18.20
C SER A 224 1.71 13.00 16.73
N ALA A 225 0.48 12.56 16.44
CA ALA A 225 0.03 12.35 15.06
C ALA A 225 -0.15 13.69 14.29
N PRO A 226 -0.86 14.71 14.82
CA PRO A 226 -0.88 16.06 14.26
C PRO A 226 0.50 16.67 14.07
N PHE A 227 1.46 16.44 14.97
CA PHE A 227 2.83 16.94 14.82
C PHE A 227 3.56 16.37 13.59
N LEU A 228 3.54 15.05 13.45
CA LEU A 228 4.27 14.36 12.39
C LEU A 228 3.62 14.58 11.02
N LEU A 229 2.30 14.69 11.01
CA LEU A 229 1.51 14.62 9.79
C LEU A 229 0.69 15.87 9.53
N ASP A 230 1.00 17.00 10.17
CA ASP A 230 0.31 18.30 10.02
C ASP A 230 -0.06 18.63 8.56
N ARG A 231 0.91 18.55 7.66
CA ARG A 231 0.73 18.84 6.23
C ARG A 231 -0.15 17.82 5.53
N VAL A 232 -0.08 16.56 5.94
CA VAL A 232 -0.86 15.45 5.39
C VAL A 232 -2.30 15.54 5.89
N LEU A 233 -2.49 15.60 7.20
CA LEU A 233 -3.80 15.66 7.88
C LEU A 233 -4.63 16.87 7.45
N SER A 234 -3.99 18.00 7.14
CA SER A 234 -4.69 19.22 6.72
C SER A 234 -5.00 19.29 5.22
N ARG A 235 -4.31 18.51 4.36
CA ARG A 235 -4.38 18.68 2.90
C ARG A 235 -4.81 17.43 2.13
N CYS A 236 -4.50 16.24 2.63
CA CYS A 236 -4.69 15.00 1.89
C CYS A 236 -6.07 14.39 2.15
N LYS A 237 -6.74 13.99 1.08
CA LYS A 237 -8.05 13.37 1.06
C LYS A 237 -7.95 11.98 0.46
N PHE A 238 -8.78 11.06 0.93
CA PHE A 238 -8.77 9.66 0.54
C PHE A 238 -10.19 9.14 0.35
N GLY A 239 -10.34 8.14 -0.51
CA GLY A 239 -11.48 7.24 -0.56
C GLY A 239 -11.11 5.90 0.09
N ALA A 240 -12.13 5.10 0.36
CA ALA A 240 -11.96 3.72 0.78
C ALA A 240 -13.10 2.90 0.17
N ARG A 241 -12.77 1.78 -0.45
CA ARG A 241 -13.76 0.90 -1.06
C ARG A 241 -13.70 -0.50 -0.50
N ASN A 242 -14.81 -1.21 -0.57
CA ASN A 242 -14.81 -2.65 -0.32
C ASN A 242 -14.27 -3.39 -1.55
N THR A 243 -13.44 -4.41 -1.30
CA THR A 243 -12.95 -5.34 -2.31
C THR A 243 -13.03 -6.76 -1.75
N ARG A 244 -13.06 -7.77 -2.64
CA ARG A 244 -13.00 -9.16 -2.18
C ARG A 244 -11.60 -9.46 -1.69
N GLY A 245 -11.47 -10.20 -0.60
CA GLY A 245 -10.15 -10.57 -0.12
C GLY A 245 -10.14 -11.30 1.21
N GLY A 246 -8.99 -11.23 1.85
CA GLY A 246 -8.60 -12.15 2.91
C GLY A 246 -9.09 -11.87 4.33
N GLU A 247 -10.20 -11.17 4.56
CA GLU A 247 -10.86 -11.12 5.88
C GLU A 247 -12.34 -11.53 5.77
N ASP A 248 -12.60 -12.82 5.52
CA ASP A 248 -13.97 -13.38 5.35
C ASP A 248 -14.75 -12.75 4.17
N ASP A 249 -14.13 -12.73 2.98
CA ASP A 249 -14.62 -12.08 1.75
C ASP A 249 -14.68 -10.54 1.79
N ALA A 250 -14.37 -9.93 2.95
CA ALA A 250 -14.21 -8.49 3.09
C ALA A 250 -12.72 -8.12 3.08
N ALA A 251 -12.33 -7.22 2.21
CA ALA A 251 -11.10 -6.46 2.27
C ALA A 251 -11.42 -5.02 1.90
N PHE A 252 -10.55 -4.09 2.22
CA PHE A 252 -10.69 -2.71 1.78
C PHE A 252 -9.49 -2.30 0.93
N GLU A 253 -9.75 -1.37 0.02
CA GLU A 253 -8.72 -0.70 -0.76
C GLU A 253 -8.78 0.79 -0.46
N LEU A 254 -7.62 1.36 -0.13
CA LEU A 254 -7.45 2.79 0.09
C LEU A 254 -7.23 3.48 -1.24
N ILE A 255 -8.06 4.47 -1.55
CA ILE A 255 -7.99 5.23 -2.80
C ILE A 255 -7.38 6.60 -2.48
N GLY A 256 -6.10 6.80 -2.74
CA GLY A 256 -5.52 8.13 -2.62
C GLY A 256 -4.00 8.18 -2.60
N PRO A 257 -3.41 9.39 -2.40
CA PRO A 257 -4.11 10.65 -2.14
C PRO A 257 -4.97 11.16 -3.31
N TRP A 258 -6.23 11.52 -3.04
CA TRP A 258 -7.22 11.89 -4.05
C TRP A 258 -6.98 13.29 -4.64
N ASN A 259 -6.75 14.30 -3.80
CA ASN A 259 -6.71 15.69 -4.25
C ASN A 259 -5.29 16.14 -4.68
N PRO A 260 -5.14 16.97 -5.73
CA PRO A 260 -3.84 17.48 -6.24
C PRO A 260 -2.96 18.19 -5.20
N GLY A 261 -3.57 18.83 -4.21
CA GLY A 261 -2.90 19.61 -3.18
C GLY A 261 -2.25 18.77 -2.08
N CYS A 262 -2.37 17.44 -2.12
CA CYS A 262 -1.65 16.55 -1.22
C CYS A 262 -0.18 16.44 -1.66
N PRO A 263 0.80 16.82 -0.81
CA PRO A 263 2.21 16.69 -1.15
C PRO A 263 2.65 15.23 -1.04
N ILE A 264 2.96 14.57 -2.16
CA ILE A 264 3.56 13.23 -2.16
C ILE A 264 5.08 13.41 -2.23
N ASP A 265 5.79 13.06 -1.17
CA ASP A 265 7.26 13.05 -1.16
C ASP A 265 7.70 11.60 -0.97
N ALA A 266 8.02 10.91 -2.08
CA ALA A 266 8.34 9.49 -2.07
C ALA A 266 9.58 9.18 -1.23
N ASN A 267 10.54 10.10 -1.14
CA ASN A 267 11.85 9.87 -0.52
C ASN A 267 12.09 10.85 0.63
N GLY A 268 11.30 10.68 1.71
CA GLY A 268 11.56 11.35 2.97
C GLY A 268 10.57 12.45 3.36
N ALA A 269 9.28 12.18 3.23
CA ALA A 269 8.22 13.05 3.77
C ALA A 269 8.43 13.39 5.27
N LEU A 270 9.06 12.49 6.04
CA LEU A 270 9.40 12.69 7.46
C LEU A 270 10.90 12.99 7.72
N ARG A 271 11.71 13.25 6.70
CA ARG A 271 13.17 13.48 6.83
C ARG A 271 13.52 14.71 7.69
N HIS A 272 12.68 15.72 7.69
CA HIS A 272 12.93 16.94 8.47
C HIS A 272 12.17 16.95 9.80
N LYS A 273 11.41 15.88 10.10
CA LYS A 273 10.67 15.79 11.37
C LYS A 273 11.66 15.31 12.44
N PRO A 274 11.97 16.13 13.46
CA PRO A 274 12.99 15.80 14.43
C PRO A 274 12.65 14.51 15.15
N ASN A 275 13.66 13.74 15.54
CA ASN A 275 13.41 12.57 16.38
C ASN A 275 12.94 13.07 17.76
N PRO A 276 11.70 12.76 18.18
CA PRO A 276 11.14 13.26 19.43
C PRO A 276 11.86 12.72 20.68
N PHE A 277 12.81 11.80 20.53
CA PHE A 277 13.49 11.07 21.60
C PHE A 277 15.01 11.35 21.70
N ARG A 278 15.60 12.16 20.80
CA ARG A 278 17.01 12.57 20.92
C ARG A 278 17.11 13.83 21.78
N PHE A 279 17.89 13.77 22.87
CA PHE A 279 18.02 14.87 23.84
C PHE A 279 18.46 16.21 23.24
N ALA A 280 19.22 16.18 22.15
CA ALA A 280 19.75 17.37 21.47
C ALA A 280 18.82 17.93 20.38
N ASP A 281 17.79 17.19 19.96
CA ASP A 281 16.91 17.64 18.88
C ASP A 281 15.78 18.51 19.45
N PHE A 282 15.64 19.71 18.90
CA PHE A 282 14.63 20.68 19.31
C PHE A 282 13.22 20.23 18.88
N ASN A 283 12.26 20.20 19.82
CA ASN A 283 10.84 20.03 19.50
C ASN A 283 10.13 21.41 19.47
N PRO A 284 9.81 21.94 18.27
CA PRO A 284 9.26 23.29 18.12
C PRO A 284 7.82 23.46 18.63
N LEU A 285 7.03 22.38 18.73
CA LEU A 285 5.66 22.45 19.27
C LEU A 285 5.65 22.59 20.78
N LEU A 286 6.53 21.86 21.47
CA LEU A 286 6.67 21.93 22.94
C LEU A 286 7.29 23.25 23.39
N ALA A 287 8.09 23.91 22.56
CA ALA A 287 8.69 25.20 22.88
C ALA A 287 7.78 26.40 22.55
N GLY A 288 6.85 26.23 21.60
CA GLY A 288 6.20 27.35 20.92
C GLY A 288 7.10 27.96 19.84
N VAL A 289 6.50 28.43 18.75
CA VAL A 289 7.15 28.79 17.48
C VAL A 289 8.28 29.83 17.60
N ASP A 290 8.28 30.62 18.67
CA ASP A 290 9.20 31.76 18.87
C ASP A 290 10.20 31.58 20.04
N ARG A 291 10.28 30.40 20.68
CA ARG A 291 11.06 30.23 21.92
C ARG A 291 12.28 29.33 21.77
N ILE A 292 13.37 29.71 22.45
CA ILE A 292 14.66 29.01 22.43
C ILE A 292 14.77 28.11 23.68
N PRO A 293 15.24 26.85 23.58
CA PRO A 293 15.43 25.97 24.73
C PRO A 293 16.40 26.53 25.77
N GLY A 294 16.08 26.38 27.05
CA GLY A 294 16.99 26.67 28.16
C GLY A 294 17.09 28.16 28.52
N THR A 295 16.20 29.02 28.01
CA THR A 295 16.20 30.46 28.29
C THR A 295 15.32 30.88 29.47
N GLY A 296 14.54 29.96 30.04
CA GLY A 296 13.59 30.27 31.13
C GLY A 296 12.22 30.75 30.63
N ASP A 297 12.04 30.89 29.31
CA ASP A 297 10.78 31.27 28.66
C ASP A 297 9.95 30.05 28.21
N GLU A 298 10.35 28.84 28.61
CA GLU A 298 9.64 27.60 28.27
C GLU A 298 8.16 27.68 28.70
N PRO A 299 7.21 27.20 27.87
CA PRO A 299 5.82 27.15 28.30
C PRO A 299 5.72 26.29 29.57
N MET A 300 4.97 26.80 30.53
CA MET A 300 4.70 26.07 31.77
C MET A 300 3.54 25.13 31.51
N ASP A 301 3.70 23.85 31.85
CA ASP A 301 2.60 22.91 31.87
C ASP A 301 1.52 23.44 32.82
N ARG A 302 0.31 23.64 32.29
CA ARG A 302 -0.81 24.25 33.01
C ARG A 302 -1.31 23.39 34.18
N PHE A 303 -1.06 22.08 34.14
CA PHE A 303 -1.50 21.12 35.14
C PHE A 303 -0.41 20.80 36.16
N THR A 304 0.86 20.75 35.75
CA THR A 304 1.98 20.45 36.67
C THR A 304 2.75 21.67 37.16
N GLY A 305 2.58 22.84 36.52
CA GLY A 305 3.29 24.08 36.84
C GLY A 305 4.78 24.05 36.55
N ALA A 306 5.26 23.05 35.79
CA ALA A 306 6.66 22.85 35.47
C ALA A 306 7.02 23.40 34.08
N PRO A 307 8.27 23.88 33.85
CA PRO A 307 8.74 24.27 32.53
C PRO A 307 8.78 23.07 31.57
N ILE A 308 8.21 23.23 30.37
CA ILE A 308 8.30 22.25 29.29
C ILE A 308 9.67 22.38 28.62
N ILE A 309 10.62 21.54 29.02
CA ILE A 309 12.00 21.57 28.49
C ILE A 309 12.02 20.95 27.08
N PRO A 310 12.40 21.69 26.01
CA PRO A 310 12.41 21.17 24.64
C PRO A 310 13.68 20.34 24.42
N GLY A 311 13.63 19.05 24.79
CA GLY A 311 14.67 18.06 24.50
C GLY A 311 14.35 16.71 25.15
N GLY A 312 14.48 15.61 24.41
CA GLY A 312 14.17 14.25 24.90
C GLY A 312 15.17 13.75 25.96
N ARG A 313 14.84 13.81 27.25
CA ARG A 313 15.76 13.47 28.37
C ARG A 313 15.96 11.97 28.67
N GLY A 314 15.71 11.04 27.75
CA GLY A 314 15.71 9.59 28.06
C GLY A 314 16.68 8.75 27.22
N GLU A 315 17.40 7.82 27.86
CA GLU A 315 17.98 6.68 27.10
C GLU A 315 16.83 5.81 26.57
N LEU A 316 16.92 5.61 25.25
CA LEU A 316 15.92 5.05 24.36
C LEU A 316 15.59 3.61 24.68
N PRO A 317 14.38 3.24 24.22
CA PRO A 317 14.30 2.01 23.44
C PRO A 317 13.56 2.13 22.12
N PHE A 318 13.45 3.35 21.63
CA PHE A 318 13.12 3.62 20.24
C PHE A 318 14.37 4.01 19.50
N ARG A 319 14.94 3.13 18.70
CA ARG A 319 16.06 3.52 17.84
C ARG A 319 15.55 3.50 16.40
N PRO A 320 15.36 4.69 15.81
CA PRO A 320 16.44 5.34 15.08
C PRO A 320 16.77 6.75 15.62
N ALA A 321 18.01 6.97 16.06
CA ALA A 321 18.54 8.34 16.16
C ALA A 321 19.04 8.75 14.77
N PRO A 322 18.61 9.90 14.20
CA PRO A 322 19.19 10.37 12.96
C PRO A 322 20.69 10.59 13.15
N PHE A 323 21.48 10.31 12.12
CA PHE A 323 22.94 10.53 12.17
C PHE A 323 23.26 12.03 12.30
N PHE A 324 22.33 12.89 11.90
CA PHE A 324 22.45 14.34 11.90
C PHE A 324 21.32 14.99 12.71
N GLY A 325 21.60 16.15 13.31
CA GLY A 325 20.56 16.97 13.95
C GLY A 325 19.62 17.59 12.92
N ALA A 326 18.39 17.89 13.31
CA ALA A 326 17.40 18.54 12.44
C ALA A 326 17.82 19.94 11.96
N ASP A 327 18.84 20.54 12.56
CA ASP A 327 19.43 21.84 12.21
C ASP A 327 20.61 21.75 11.22
N ALA A 328 21.07 20.53 10.89
CA ALA A 328 22.16 20.31 9.95
C ALA A 328 21.75 20.75 8.53
N ARG A 329 22.59 21.59 7.91
CA ARG A 329 22.33 22.17 6.57
C ARG A 329 23.19 21.50 5.51
N GLY A 330 22.66 21.43 4.29
CA GLY A 330 23.39 20.92 3.12
C GLY A 330 23.47 19.39 3.04
N LEU A 331 22.52 18.71 3.70
CA LEU A 331 22.43 17.26 3.70
C LEU A 331 21.51 16.77 2.57
N GLU A 332 21.91 15.69 1.90
CA GLU A 332 21.25 15.11 0.72
C GLU A 332 20.22 14.02 1.10
N LEU A 333 19.45 13.54 0.12
CA LEU A 333 18.39 12.53 0.28
C LEU A 333 18.89 11.17 0.79
N ASP A 334 20.17 10.86 0.59
CA ASP A 334 20.80 9.62 1.03
C ASP A 334 21.29 9.66 2.48
N GLU A 335 21.06 10.77 3.18
CA GLU A 335 21.46 10.98 4.57
C GLU A 335 20.26 10.89 5.53
N ALA A 336 20.49 10.26 6.68
CA ALA A 336 19.46 10.09 7.71
C ALA A 336 19.19 11.39 8.47
N GLN A 337 18.09 12.03 8.15
CA GLN A 337 17.61 13.25 8.78
C GLN A 337 16.28 12.92 9.48
N GLY A 338 16.11 13.37 10.73
CA GLY A 338 14.82 13.23 11.42
C GLY A 338 14.34 11.79 11.67
N LEU A 339 13.08 11.50 11.32
CA LEU A 339 12.44 10.18 11.52
C LEU A 339 12.51 9.25 10.32
N TYR A 340 12.81 9.78 9.13
CA TYR A 340 12.98 8.99 7.92
C TYR A 340 14.44 8.57 7.76
N LEU A 341 14.68 7.29 7.54
CA LEU A 341 16.00 6.71 7.46
C LEU A 341 16.08 5.82 6.21
N PRO A 342 16.77 6.27 5.13
CA PRO A 342 16.80 5.54 3.88
C PRO A 342 17.50 4.18 4.03
N SER A 343 17.05 3.18 3.27
CA SER A 343 17.70 1.87 3.23
C SER A 343 19.04 1.94 2.51
N ALA A 344 19.95 1.00 2.81
CA ALA A 344 21.20 0.90 2.06
C ALA A 344 20.98 0.63 0.55
N ALA A 345 19.85 0.04 0.18
CA ALA A 345 19.47 -0.15 -1.22
C ALA A 345 19.02 1.17 -1.84
N LEU A 346 18.11 1.89 -1.18
CA LEU A 346 17.67 3.20 -1.60
C LEU A 346 18.82 4.21 -1.70
N VAL A 347 19.76 4.20 -0.75
CA VAL A 347 20.97 5.04 -0.82
C VAL A 347 21.78 4.75 -2.09
N ARG A 348 21.83 3.50 -2.56
CA ARG A 348 22.50 3.18 -3.84
C ARG A 348 21.74 3.74 -5.04
N GLU A 349 20.42 3.62 -5.04
CA GLU A 349 19.56 4.17 -6.11
C GLU A 349 19.56 5.70 -6.12
N LEU A 350 19.58 6.35 -4.96
CA LEU A 350 19.69 7.81 -4.85
C LEU A 350 21.06 8.30 -5.33
N ARG A 351 22.12 7.55 -5.04
CA ARG A 351 23.50 7.89 -5.45
C ARG A 351 23.80 7.57 -6.91
N SER A 352 23.09 6.63 -7.53
CA SER A 352 23.21 6.43 -8.98
C SER A 352 22.72 7.67 -9.73
N GLY A 353 21.74 8.38 -9.16
CA GLY A 353 21.10 9.53 -9.80
C GLY A 353 20.02 9.13 -10.80
N ASN A 354 19.65 7.85 -10.84
CA ASN A 354 18.69 7.29 -11.80
C ASN A 354 17.23 7.42 -11.37
N LEU A 355 16.95 7.79 -10.12
CA LEU A 355 15.57 7.93 -9.66
C LEU A 355 14.97 9.26 -10.13
N ASP A 356 14.03 9.17 -11.06
CA ASP A 356 13.29 10.30 -11.61
C ASP A 356 12.21 10.84 -10.66
N SER A 357 11.69 12.02 -11.01
CA SER A 357 10.51 12.57 -10.35
C SER A 357 9.29 11.67 -10.57
N ILE A 358 8.42 11.60 -9.55
CA ILE A 358 7.19 10.82 -9.63
C ILE A 358 6.11 11.51 -10.47
N ASP A 359 5.50 10.76 -11.38
CA ASP A 359 4.43 11.23 -12.26
C ASP A 359 3.07 11.25 -11.53
N GLN A 360 3.02 11.74 -10.29
CA GLN A 360 1.81 11.81 -9.45
C GLN A 360 1.64 13.17 -8.75
N ASN A 361 2.62 14.07 -8.85
CA ASN A 361 2.59 15.40 -8.25
C ASN A 361 2.26 16.47 -9.30
N PHE A 362 0.99 16.57 -9.66
CA PHE A 362 0.50 17.63 -10.56
C PHE A 362 -0.33 18.65 -9.79
N GLY A 363 -0.19 19.92 -10.14
CA GLY A 363 -1.05 21.00 -9.67
C GLY A 363 -2.44 20.91 -10.28
N GLN A 364 -3.47 21.37 -9.54
CA GLN A 364 -4.85 21.38 -10.05
C GLN A 364 -4.98 22.14 -11.39
N GLN A 365 -4.20 23.20 -11.60
CA GLN A 365 -4.23 23.95 -12.86
C GLN A 365 -3.59 23.17 -14.01
N GLU A 366 -2.55 22.38 -13.76
CA GLU A 366 -1.93 21.54 -14.79
C GLU A 366 -2.93 20.49 -15.27
N LEU A 367 -3.57 19.79 -14.33
CA LEU A 367 -4.60 18.80 -14.63
C LEU A 367 -5.84 19.41 -15.31
N ALA A 368 -6.23 20.63 -14.91
CA ALA A 368 -7.32 21.34 -15.57
C ALA A 368 -7.03 21.65 -17.04
N TRP A 369 -5.75 21.80 -17.42
CA TRP A 369 -5.30 22.00 -18.81
C TRP A 369 -4.83 20.68 -19.46
N ASN A 370 -5.13 19.53 -18.87
CA ASN A 370 -4.68 18.21 -19.33
C ASN A 370 -3.15 18.07 -19.45
N ARG A 371 -2.40 18.85 -18.65
CA ARG A 371 -0.93 18.78 -18.56
C ARG A 371 -0.52 17.72 -17.53
N GLY A 372 -0.88 16.47 -17.81
CA GLY A 372 -0.43 15.28 -17.08
C GLY A 372 1.01 14.91 -17.43
N ALA A 373 1.37 13.64 -17.24
CA ALA A 373 2.72 13.16 -17.53
C ALA A 373 3.06 13.34 -19.02
N SER A 374 2.15 12.96 -19.92
CA SER A 374 2.34 12.99 -21.38
C SER A 374 2.38 14.36 -22.04
N GLN A 375 2.13 15.44 -21.30
CA GLN A 375 1.97 16.81 -21.83
C GLN A 375 2.70 17.86 -20.97
N SER A 376 3.58 17.46 -20.05
CA SER A 376 4.30 18.41 -19.19
C SER A 376 5.26 19.29 -20.00
N ASP A 377 5.94 18.67 -20.96
CA ASP A 377 7.13 19.26 -21.60
C ASP A 377 6.75 20.11 -22.80
N GLU A 378 5.98 19.57 -23.76
CA GLU A 378 5.55 20.32 -24.94
C GLU A 378 4.17 20.97 -24.83
N ARG A 379 3.48 20.75 -23.71
CA ARG A 379 2.18 21.37 -23.40
C ARG A 379 1.17 21.13 -24.52
N GLU A 380 0.70 22.20 -25.17
CA GLU A 380 -0.33 22.12 -26.20
C GLU A 380 0.19 21.66 -27.57
N LEU A 381 1.50 21.48 -27.77
CA LEU A 381 2.04 21.01 -29.05
C LEU A 381 1.85 19.48 -29.20
N LYS A 382 1.01 19.06 -30.15
CA LYS A 382 0.75 17.65 -30.41
C LYS A 382 1.65 17.06 -31.47
N GLU A 383 1.80 17.72 -32.62
CA GLU A 383 2.69 17.25 -33.70
C GLU A 383 3.40 18.42 -34.35
N ALA A 384 4.65 18.22 -34.76
CA ALA A 384 5.43 19.19 -35.52
C ALA A 384 6.51 18.46 -36.32
N TYR A 385 6.34 18.37 -37.63
CA TYR A 385 7.28 17.65 -38.48
C TYR A 385 7.43 18.28 -39.87
N VAL A 386 8.52 17.87 -40.53
CA VAL A 386 8.77 18.14 -41.95
C VAL A 386 8.72 16.85 -42.74
N ASP A 387 7.97 16.87 -43.83
CA ASP A 387 7.94 15.83 -44.85
C ASP A 387 8.79 16.23 -46.05
N ILE A 388 9.63 15.31 -46.50
CA ILE A 388 10.56 15.50 -47.62
C ILE A 388 10.41 14.32 -48.58
N GLU A 389 10.14 14.62 -49.84
CA GLU A 389 10.16 13.66 -50.94
C GLU A 389 11.36 13.93 -51.85
N ALA A 390 12.10 12.88 -52.21
CA ALA A 390 13.27 12.97 -53.05
C ALA A 390 13.49 11.71 -53.91
N ALA A 391 14.43 11.81 -54.85
CA ALA A 391 14.90 10.71 -55.69
C ALA A 391 13.80 10.07 -56.58
N GLU A 392 13.05 10.90 -57.30
CA GLU A 392 11.94 10.50 -58.18
C GLU A 392 10.81 9.80 -57.40
N GLY A 393 10.46 10.35 -56.24
CA GLY A 393 9.47 9.78 -55.31
C GLY A 393 9.85 8.44 -54.69
N ARG A 394 11.13 8.03 -54.74
CA ARG A 394 11.59 6.77 -54.11
C ARG A 394 11.89 6.92 -52.63
N LEU A 395 12.33 8.09 -52.20
CA LEU A 395 12.69 8.37 -50.81
C LEU A 395 11.66 9.31 -50.21
N TRP A 396 11.06 8.87 -49.12
CA TRP A 396 10.19 9.67 -48.29
C TRP A 396 10.77 9.77 -46.89
N LEU A 397 10.96 10.98 -46.37
CA LEU A 397 11.51 11.24 -45.05
C LEU A 397 10.52 12.09 -44.25
N ARG A 398 10.26 11.71 -43.00
CA ARG A 398 9.54 12.53 -42.02
C ARG A 398 10.38 12.70 -40.76
N ILE A 399 10.63 13.94 -40.37
CA ILE A 399 11.47 14.27 -39.20
C ILE A 399 10.75 15.28 -38.32
N GLY A 400 10.60 14.99 -37.03
CA GLY A 400 9.94 15.86 -36.04
C GLY A 400 9.09 15.08 -35.04
N LYS A 401 8.29 15.79 -34.23
CA LYS A 401 7.32 15.20 -33.29
C LYS A 401 6.13 14.65 -34.07
N GLN A 402 5.98 13.33 -34.11
CA GLN A 402 5.02 12.64 -34.98
C GLN A 402 4.54 11.33 -34.37
N THR A 403 3.46 10.79 -34.91
CA THR A 403 3.01 9.42 -34.69
C THR A 403 3.48 8.48 -35.82
N ILE A 404 3.96 7.28 -35.46
CA ILE A 404 4.42 6.22 -36.35
C ILE A 404 3.53 4.99 -36.17
N VAL A 405 2.82 4.62 -37.23
CA VAL A 405 1.85 3.51 -37.23
C VAL A 405 2.30 2.41 -38.19
N TRP A 406 2.52 1.23 -37.64
CA TRP A 406 2.91 -0.02 -38.30
C TRP A 406 1.82 -1.11 -38.22
N GLY A 407 0.73 -0.88 -37.49
CA GLY A 407 -0.43 -1.75 -37.40
C GLY A 407 -1.29 -1.68 -38.67
N LYS A 408 -1.87 -2.83 -39.02
CA LYS A 408 -2.86 -3.05 -40.08
C LYS A 408 -4.27 -3.33 -39.55
N THR A 409 -4.39 -3.75 -38.30
CA THR A 409 -5.64 -4.06 -37.59
C THR A 409 -6.07 -2.85 -36.76
N GLU A 410 -7.37 -2.69 -36.55
CA GLU A 410 -7.89 -1.53 -35.81
C GLU A 410 -8.02 -1.87 -34.32
N LEU A 411 -8.02 -0.88 -33.43
CA LEU A 411 -8.23 -1.01 -31.97
C LEU A 411 -7.10 -1.59 -31.08
N PHE A 412 -6.25 -2.53 -31.52
CA PHE A 412 -5.10 -2.98 -30.71
C PHE A 412 -3.77 -2.80 -31.41
N ARG A 413 -2.77 -2.50 -30.60
CA ARG A 413 -1.43 -2.16 -31.03
C ARG A 413 -0.51 -3.39 -30.98
N ASN A 414 -0.70 -4.36 -31.88
CA ASN A 414 0.18 -5.53 -31.90
C ASN A 414 1.55 -5.16 -32.47
N THR A 415 1.62 -4.76 -33.75
CA THR A 415 2.88 -4.28 -34.38
C THR A 415 3.17 -2.79 -34.14
N ASP A 416 2.21 -2.05 -33.57
CA ASP A 416 2.30 -0.61 -33.24
C ASP A 416 3.04 -0.35 -31.91
N GLN A 417 4.37 -0.42 -31.91
CA GLN A 417 5.17 -0.30 -30.68
C GLN A 417 5.83 1.08 -30.45
N PHE A 418 5.74 2.03 -31.38
CA PHE A 418 6.46 3.32 -31.27
C PHE A 418 5.83 4.36 -30.34
N ASN A 419 4.50 4.48 -30.31
CA ASN A 419 3.84 5.62 -29.67
C ASN A 419 3.12 5.19 -28.39
N PRO A 420 3.55 5.64 -27.20
CA PRO A 420 2.84 5.46 -25.94
C PRO A 420 1.41 6.01 -26.00
N GLN A 421 0.61 5.70 -24.97
CA GLN A 421 -0.80 6.09 -24.90
C GLN A 421 -1.14 6.86 -23.64
N ASP A 422 -1.97 7.89 -23.80
CA ASP A 422 -2.67 8.61 -22.75
C ASP A 422 -4.05 7.97 -22.50
N PHE A 423 -4.13 7.23 -21.39
CA PHE A 423 -5.33 6.56 -20.90
C PHE A 423 -6.15 7.43 -19.95
N ALA A 424 -5.65 8.61 -19.56
CA ALA A 424 -6.34 9.52 -18.66
C ALA A 424 -7.44 10.36 -19.34
N LEU A 425 -7.56 10.29 -20.69
CA LEU A 425 -8.50 11.10 -21.47
C LEU A 425 -9.97 10.65 -21.38
N ALA A 426 -10.22 9.35 -21.24
CA ALA A 426 -11.55 8.73 -21.18
C ALA A 426 -11.44 7.27 -20.70
N SER A 427 -12.57 6.63 -20.34
CA SER A 427 -12.60 5.22 -19.93
C SER A 427 -12.09 4.26 -21.03
N LEU A 428 -12.41 4.54 -22.29
CA LEU A 428 -11.86 3.86 -23.48
C LEU A 428 -11.62 4.91 -24.58
N PRO A 429 -10.43 5.56 -24.62
CA PRO A 429 -10.15 6.56 -25.63
C PRO A 429 -9.88 5.91 -27.00
N GLY A 430 -10.16 6.63 -28.08
CA GLY A 430 -9.80 6.17 -29.43
C GLY A 430 -8.28 6.21 -29.64
N LEU A 431 -7.73 5.25 -30.38
CA LEU A 431 -6.27 5.13 -30.60
C LEU A 431 -5.63 6.39 -31.19
N GLU A 432 -6.32 7.09 -32.10
CA GLU A 432 -5.79 8.31 -32.72
C GLU A 432 -5.73 9.49 -31.73
N GLU A 433 -6.62 9.51 -30.74
CA GLU A 433 -6.67 10.56 -29.73
C GLU A 433 -5.68 10.28 -28.58
N SER A 434 -5.52 9.02 -28.18
CA SER A 434 -4.66 8.63 -27.06
C SER A 434 -3.18 8.51 -27.41
N ARG A 435 -2.80 8.41 -28.68
CA ARG A 435 -1.37 8.29 -29.07
C ARG A 435 -0.58 9.54 -28.68
N ILE A 436 0.54 9.31 -27.99
CA ILE A 436 1.52 10.33 -27.64
C ILE A 436 2.55 10.40 -28.78
N ALA A 437 2.67 11.58 -29.40
CA ALA A 437 3.60 11.81 -30.49
C ALA A 437 5.01 12.08 -29.97
N LEU A 438 6.01 11.49 -30.63
CA LEU A 438 7.41 11.53 -30.19
C LEU A 438 8.32 12.14 -31.25
N TRP A 439 9.38 12.80 -30.81
CA TRP A 439 10.45 13.31 -31.66
C TRP A 439 11.20 12.16 -32.33
N SER A 440 10.87 11.93 -33.60
CA SER A 440 11.34 10.78 -34.34
C SER A 440 11.70 11.12 -35.78
N ALA A 441 12.49 10.25 -36.38
CA ALA A 441 12.82 10.29 -37.80
C ALA A 441 12.44 8.96 -38.43
N ARG A 442 11.71 9.02 -39.54
CA ARG A 442 11.43 7.84 -40.37
C ARG A 442 11.78 8.11 -41.83
N GLY A 443 12.27 7.06 -42.48
CA GLY A 443 12.63 7.08 -43.88
C GLY A 443 12.15 5.83 -44.59
N THR A 444 11.38 6.01 -45.66
CA THR A 444 10.86 4.94 -46.48
C THR A 444 11.51 4.99 -47.86
N TRP A 445 12.11 3.87 -48.27
CA TRP A 445 12.68 3.68 -49.59
C TRP A 445 11.83 2.69 -50.39
N SER A 446 11.31 3.14 -51.53
CA SER A 446 10.57 2.31 -52.48
C SER A 446 11.50 1.67 -53.49
N PHE A 447 11.45 0.34 -53.59
CA PHE A 447 12.10 -0.44 -54.64
C PHE A 447 11.16 -0.71 -55.82
N TYR A 448 9.96 -0.11 -55.82
CA TYR A 448 8.88 -0.41 -56.75
C TYR A 448 8.62 -1.93 -56.84
N ASN A 449 8.67 -2.51 -58.04
CA ASN A 449 8.42 -3.93 -58.26
C ASN A 449 9.74 -4.70 -58.35
N VAL A 450 9.91 -5.72 -57.51
CA VAL A 450 11.08 -6.61 -57.49
C VAL A 450 10.66 -8.01 -57.92
N GLY A 451 10.85 -8.32 -59.20
CA GLY A 451 10.46 -9.62 -59.76
C GLY A 451 8.95 -9.84 -59.75
N LYS A 452 8.47 -10.74 -58.88
CA LYS A 452 7.02 -11.03 -58.69
C LYS A 452 6.40 -10.27 -57.51
N LEU A 453 7.21 -9.55 -56.75
CA LEU A 453 6.75 -8.75 -55.61
C LEU A 453 6.46 -7.33 -56.11
N GLU A 454 5.30 -6.82 -55.75
CA GLU A 454 4.83 -5.48 -56.10
C GLU A 454 5.03 -4.55 -54.89
N ASP A 455 5.31 -3.28 -55.15
CA ASP A 455 5.38 -2.21 -54.14
C ASP A 455 6.24 -2.56 -52.92
N VAL A 456 7.47 -3.02 -53.17
CA VAL A 456 8.43 -3.38 -52.13
C VAL A 456 8.99 -2.11 -51.49
N ARG A 457 8.78 -1.94 -50.19
CA ARG A 457 9.20 -0.76 -49.42
C ARG A 457 9.95 -1.18 -48.16
N LEU A 458 11.10 -0.55 -47.92
CA LEU A 458 11.80 -0.62 -46.64
C LEU A 458 11.61 0.70 -45.92
N GLU A 459 11.07 0.65 -44.72
CA GLU A 459 10.98 1.77 -43.81
C GLU A 459 11.91 1.55 -42.63
N LEU A 460 12.69 2.57 -42.30
CA LEU A 460 13.51 2.63 -41.10
C LEU A 460 12.98 3.78 -40.24
N ALA A 461 12.80 3.51 -38.95
CA ALA A 461 12.33 4.51 -38.00
C ALA A 461 13.21 4.49 -36.74
N VAL A 462 13.47 5.67 -36.21
CA VAL A 462 14.20 5.87 -34.95
C VAL A 462 13.48 6.93 -34.13
N ASN A 463 13.20 6.59 -32.88
CA ASN A 463 12.81 7.53 -31.84
C ASN A 463 14.09 8.08 -31.20
N PHE A 464 14.24 9.39 -31.19
CA PHE A 464 15.35 10.08 -30.55
C PHE A 464 14.89 11.05 -29.47
N ASP A 465 13.61 10.97 -29.09
CA ASP A 465 13.01 11.68 -27.98
C ASP A 465 13.53 11.16 -26.64
N ASP A 466 13.27 11.89 -25.56
CA ASP A 466 13.33 11.29 -24.23
C ASP A 466 12.26 10.20 -24.06
N PHE A 467 12.51 9.28 -23.13
CA PHE A 467 11.62 8.13 -22.95
C PHE A 467 10.31 8.58 -22.29
N GLU A 468 9.21 8.38 -23.03
CA GLU A 468 7.88 8.74 -22.57
C GLU A 468 7.08 7.46 -22.25
N PRO A 469 6.65 7.23 -21.00
CA PRO A 469 5.82 6.08 -20.66
C PRO A 469 4.35 6.29 -21.07
N ALA A 470 3.55 5.23 -20.99
CA ALA A 470 2.10 5.38 -21.07
C ALA A 470 1.56 6.24 -19.91
N ASP A 471 0.74 7.24 -20.22
CA ASP A 471 0.12 8.11 -19.22
C ASP A 471 -1.16 7.46 -18.70
N LEU A 472 -1.07 6.90 -17.50
CA LEU A 472 -2.20 6.30 -16.81
C LEU A 472 -3.04 7.34 -16.05
N GLY A 473 -2.58 8.59 -16.00
CA GLY A 473 -3.12 9.67 -15.17
C GLY A 473 -2.60 9.65 -13.74
N ARG A 474 -3.19 10.51 -12.92
CA ARG A 474 -2.97 10.62 -11.47
C ARG A 474 -4.19 10.14 -10.67
N CYS A 475 -3.98 9.59 -9.48
CA CYS A 475 -5.08 9.31 -8.56
C CYS A 475 -5.95 10.57 -8.31
N GLY A 476 -7.27 10.42 -8.41
CA GLY A 476 -8.24 11.50 -8.32
C GLY A 476 -8.41 12.33 -9.60
N GLU A 477 -7.83 11.90 -10.72
CA GLU A 477 -8.35 12.24 -12.05
C GLU A 477 -9.58 11.37 -12.38
N PRO A 478 -10.53 11.88 -13.19
CA PRO A 478 -11.79 11.18 -13.46
C PRO A 478 -11.63 9.81 -14.13
N PHE A 479 -10.64 9.65 -15.02
CA PHE A 479 -10.45 8.44 -15.81
C PHE A 479 -9.22 7.63 -15.44
N ALA A 480 -8.37 8.11 -14.52
CA ALA A 480 -7.21 7.36 -14.05
C ALA A 480 -7.66 5.99 -13.52
N LEU A 481 -7.02 4.92 -13.99
CA LEU A 481 -7.32 3.56 -13.53
C LEU A 481 -7.04 3.43 -12.04
N GLU A 482 -7.76 2.55 -11.35
CA GLU A 482 -7.59 2.35 -9.91
C GLU A 482 -6.15 1.96 -9.51
N VAL A 483 -5.45 1.20 -10.37
CA VAL A 483 -4.03 0.88 -10.16
C VAL A 483 -3.14 2.12 -9.97
N VAL A 484 -3.53 3.26 -10.55
CA VAL A 484 -2.82 4.54 -10.36
C VAL A 484 -2.94 5.03 -8.92
N CYS A 485 -4.10 4.84 -8.28
CA CYS A 485 -4.25 5.11 -6.86
C CYS A 485 -3.38 4.20 -5.99
N ASN A 486 -3.16 2.95 -6.41
CA ASN A 486 -2.20 2.06 -5.75
C ASN A 486 -0.73 2.50 -5.96
N ILE A 487 -0.40 3.10 -7.10
CA ILE A 487 0.92 3.72 -7.32
C ILE A 487 1.09 4.96 -6.43
N ALA A 488 0.10 5.85 -6.40
CA ALA A 488 0.11 7.06 -5.58
C ALA A 488 0.23 6.75 -4.08
N ILE A 489 -0.55 5.80 -3.57
CA ILE A 489 -0.46 5.37 -2.17
C ILE A 489 0.89 4.72 -1.89
N GLY A 490 1.47 3.99 -2.84
CA GLY A 490 2.79 3.36 -2.71
C GLY A 490 3.91 4.39 -2.55
N TYR A 491 3.91 5.47 -3.36
CA TYR A 491 4.86 6.57 -3.21
C TYR A 491 4.66 7.31 -1.87
N PHE A 492 3.40 7.61 -1.56
CA PHE A 492 3.04 8.29 -0.33
C PHE A 492 3.43 7.48 0.93
N ALA A 493 3.19 6.17 0.93
CA ALA A 493 3.55 5.27 2.02
C ALA A 493 5.07 5.12 2.18
N HIS A 494 5.81 5.05 1.08
CA HIS A 494 7.27 4.96 1.12
C HIS A 494 7.88 6.21 1.75
N GLY A 495 7.39 7.40 1.39
CA GLY A 495 7.82 8.66 2.00
C GLY A 495 7.66 8.73 3.51
N LEU A 496 6.62 8.09 4.03
CA LEU A 496 6.29 8.09 5.47
C LEU A 496 6.98 6.96 6.24
N THR A 497 7.05 5.76 5.66
CA THR A 497 7.39 4.52 6.39
C THR A 497 8.65 3.82 5.87
N GLY A 498 9.11 4.17 4.66
CA GLY A 498 10.12 3.42 3.92
C GLY A 498 9.58 2.17 3.22
N VAL A 499 8.27 1.89 3.25
CA VAL A 499 7.66 0.72 2.59
C VAL A 499 6.87 1.17 1.37
N GLY A 500 7.03 0.50 0.23
CA GLY A 500 6.27 0.78 -0.99
C GLY A 500 7.13 1.18 -2.18
N LEU A 501 6.68 2.19 -2.92
CA LEU A 501 7.33 2.68 -4.14
C LEU A 501 8.31 3.81 -3.83
N ALA A 502 9.59 3.58 -4.10
CA ALA A 502 10.65 4.55 -3.85
C ALA A 502 10.82 5.57 -4.97
N GLY A 503 10.50 5.20 -6.20
CA GLY A 503 10.70 6.06 -7.36
C GLY A 503 10.46 5.31 -8.66
N ASN A 504 10.77 6.00 -9.75
CA ASN A 504 10.77 5.48 -11.11
C ASN A 504 12.20 5.60 -11.66
N ASP A 505 12.69 4.59 -12.35
CA ASP A 505 13.98 4.56 -13.04
C ASP A 505 13.68 4.53 -14.54
N LYS A 506 13.54 5.72 -15.15
CA LYS A 506 13.29 5.86 -16.58
C LYS A 506 14.62 5.76 -17.33
N PRO A 507 14.63 5.14 -18.52
CA PRO A 507 15.81 5.14 -19.38
C PRO A 507 16.35 6.55 -19.64
N GLU A 508 17.67 6.71 -19.62
CA GLU A 508 18.29 7.97 -19.98
C GLU A 508 17.96 8.37 -21.43
N ALA A 509 17.82 9.68 -21.66
CA ALA A 509 17.56 10.21 -22.99
C ALA A 509 18.70 9.84 -23.97
N PRO A 510 18.40 9.61 -25.26
CA PRO A 510 19.35 9.20 -26.31
C PRO A 510 20.61 10.07 -26.47
N TRP A 511 20.54 11.35 -26.10
CA TRP A 511 21.66 12.28 -26.17
C TRP A 511 22.61 12.21 -24.96
N ASN A 512 22.18 11.57 -23.87
CA ASN A 512 23.00 11.27 -22.69
C ASN A 512 23.60 9.85 -22.80
N ASP A 513 22.75 8.86 -23.14
CA ASP A 513 23.16 7.48 -23.39
C ASP A 513 22.48 6.93 -24.66
N VAL A 514 23.27 6.32 -25.55
CA VAL A 514 22.78 5.63 -26.75
C VAL A 514 21.88 4.45 -26.42
N ALA A 515 21.94 3.92 -25.20
CA ALA A 515 21.00 2.92 -24.71
C ALA A 515 19.55 3.44 -24.65
N GLY A 516 19.34 4.77 -24.62
CA GLY A 516 18.02 5.39 -24.71
C GLY A 516 17.35 5.29 -26.09
N LEU A 517 18.12 5.08 -27.16
CA LEU A 517 17.56 5.03 -28.52
C LEU A 517 16.61 3.85 -28.72
N GLU A 518 15.49 4.12 -29.38
CA GLU A 518 14.54 3.12 -29.83
C GLU A 518 14.39 3.19 -31.34
N GLY A 519 14.18 2.06 -31.99
CA GLY A 519 14.04 2.07 -33.43
C GLY A 519 13.75 0.71 -34.00
N GLY A 520 13.54 0.68 -35.31
CA GLY A 520 13.23 -0.55 -35.99
C GLY A 520 13.21 -0.42 -37.50
N ALA A 521 12.95 -1.56 -38.13
CA ALA A 521 12.79 -1.65 -39.56
C ALA A 521 11.47 -2.35 -39.91
N ARG A 522 10.82 -1.88 -40.97
CA ARG A 522 9.62 -2.48 -41.55
C ARG A 522 9.83 -2.72 -43.03
N LEU A 523 9.61 -3.95 -43.49
CA LEU A 523 9.61 -4.33 -44.89
C LEU A 523 8.17 -4.68 -45.31
N GLU A 524 7.65 -3.96 -46.30
CA GLU A 524 6.34 -4.22 -46.89
C GLU A 524 6.47 -4.65 -48.34
N TRP A 525 5.60 -5.56 -48.77
CA TRP A 525 5.49 -5.94 -50.17
C TRP A 525 4.12 -6.54 -50.46
N ARG A 526 3.75 -6.55 -51.73
CA ARG A 526 2.51 -7.18 -52.21
C ARG A 526 2.81 -8.37 -53.09
N TYR A 527 1.98 -9.39 -52.99
CA TYR A 527 1.98 -10.53 -53.90
C TYR A 527 0.54 -10.90 -54.26
N LYS A 528 0.15 -10.55 -55.50
CA LYS A 528 -1.24 -10.68 -55.97
C LYS A 528 -2.19 -9.90 -55.04
N ARG A 529 -3.18 -10.59 -54.46
CA ARG A 529 -4.18 -10.01 -53.55
C ARG A 529 -3.72 -9.88 -52.09
N PHE A 530 -2.53 -10.36 -51.76
CA PHE A 530 -1.99 -10.31 -50.40
C PHE A 530 -1.01 -9.15 -50.27
N SER A 531 -1.12 -8.40 -49.18
CA SER A 531 -0.15 -7.41 -48.74
C SER A 531 0.52 -7.95 -47.48
N PHE A 532 1.85 -7.97 -47.45
CA PHE A 532 2.65 -8.52 -46.37
C PHE A 532 3.50 -7.44 -45.72
N GLN A 533 3.82 -7.66 -44.46
CA GLN A 533 4.69 -6.83 -43.66
C GLN A 533 5.52 -7.72 -42.74
N LEU A 534 6.80 -7.41 -42.63
CA LEU A 534 7.70 -7.90 -41.61
C LEU A 534 8.28 -6.69 -40.88
N SER A 535 8.22 -6.66 -39.57
CA SER A 535 8.76 -5.58 -38.75
C SER A 535 9.59 -6.12 -37.60
N ASP A 536 10.62 -5.37 -37.21
CA ASP A 536 11.44 -5.65 -36.03
C ASP A 536 11.63 -4.32 -35.30
N PHE A 537 11.10 -4.23 -34.08
CA PHE A 537 11.19 -3.06 -33.21
C PHE A 537 12.04 -3.39 -31.98
N TYR A 538 12.98 -2.50 -31.66
CA TYR A 538 13.82 -2.58 -30.48
C TYR A 538 13.67 -1.29 -29.67
N GLY A 539 13.02 -1.40 -28.51
CA GLY A 539 12.66 -0.28 -27.67
C GLY A 539 12.23 -0.74 -26.28
N TYR A 540 11.78 0.19 -25.45
CA TYR A 540 11.31 -0.09 -24.10
C TYR A 540 9.81 -0.47 -24.11
N ASP A 541 9.37 -1.14 -23.06
CA ASP A 541 7.94 -1.30 -22.79
C ASP A 541 7.36 0.04 -22.32
N ASP A 542 6.21 0.46 -22.85
CA ASP A 542 5.54 1.70 -22.43
C ASP A 542 5.07 1.63 -20.96
N PHE A 543 4.89 0.40 -20.43
CA PHE A 543 4.48 0.16 -19.04
C PHE A 543 5.63 -0.31 -18.15
N PRO A 544 5.74 0.22 -16.93
CA PRO A 544 6.78 -0.22 -16.00
C PRO A 544 6.46 -1.57 -15.38
N TYR A 545 7.49 -2.25 -14.89
CA TYR A 545 7.37 -3.39 -13.99
C TYR A 545 7.99 -3.06 -12.61
N PRO A 546 7.47 -3.62 -11.52
CA PRO A 546 8.02 -3.39 -10.19
C PRO A 546 9.32 -4.19 -9.99
N ARG A 547 10.46 -3.50 -9.84
CA ARG A 547 11.72 -4.10 -9.41
C ARG A 547 11.90 -3.95 -7.91
N ARG A 548 12.11 -5.06 -7.22
CA ARG A 548 12.39 -5.05 -5.78
C ARG A 548 13.84 -4.70 -5.48
N ILE A 549 14.07 -3.65 -4.69
CA ILE A 549 15.40 -3.22 -4.26
C ILE A 549 15.74 -3.67 -2.83
N SER A 550 14.71 -3.90 -2.01
CA SER A 550 14.86 -4.26 -0.59
C SER A 550 13.67 -5.09 -0.09
N THR A 551 13.87 -5.87 0.98
CA THR A 551 12.82 -6.65 1.64
C THR A 551 13.01 -6.55 3.14
N TYR A 552 11.92 -6.33 3.86
CA TYR A 552 11.92 -6.25 5.31
C TYR A 552 11.55 -7.59 5.91
N ALA A 553 12.44 -8.08 6.78
CA ALA A 553 12.29 -9.29 7.55
C ALA A 553 13.22 -9.23 8.76
N ARG A 554 12.89 -9.99 9.80
CA ARG A 554 13.83 -10.30 10.87
C ARG A 554 14.99 -11.12 10.31
N ASN A 555 16.16 -10.50 10.16
CA ASN A 555 17.31 -11.12 9.49
C ASN A 555 18.14 -11.96 10.46
N VAL A 556 17.72 -13.20 10.64
CA VAL A 556 18.43 -14.20 11.45
C VAL A 556 18.76 -15.43 10.64
N ASP A 557 19.81 -16.13 11.05
CA ASP A 557 20.15 -17.43 10.54
C ASP A 557 19.02 -18.44 10.81
N PRO A 558 18.52 -19.13 9.77
CA PRO A 558 17.30 -19.90 9.89
C PRO A 558 17.51 -21.24 10.63
N ARG A 559 18.76 -21.64 10.89
CA ARG A 559 19.07 -22.87 11.63
C ARG A 559 19.48 -22.59 13.07
N SER A 560 20.25 -21.53 13.30
CA SER A 560 20.76 -21.17 14.64
C SER A 560 20.01 -20.04 15.34
N GLY A 561 19.20 -19.27 14.61
CA GLY A 561 18.47 -18.12 15.15
C GLY A 561 19.32 -16.86 15.40
N ARG A 562 20.61 -16.88 15.05
CA ARG A 562 21.53 -15.75 15.29
C ARG A 562 21.28 -14.58 14.35
N PRO A 563 21.39 -13.33 14.81
CA PRO A 563 21.23 -12.16 13.96
C PRO A 563 22.35 -12.07 12.91
N ARG A 564 21.95 -11.66 11.70
CA ARG A 564 22.83 -11.42 10.56
C ARG A 564 22.92 -9.93 10.26
N LYS A 565 23.98 -9.50 9.57
CA LYS A 565 24.10 -8.14 9.01
C LYS A 565 22.99 -7.88 7.98
N LEU A 566 22.57 -6.63 7.77
CA LEU A 566 21.53 -6.30 6.79
C LEU A 566 21.82 -6.89 5.42
N GLY A 567 20.78 -7.49 4.82
CA GLY A 567 20.84 -8.07 3.48
C GLY A 567 21.67 -9.35 3.38
N ALA A 568 22.41 -9.72 4.44
CA ALA A 568 23.19 -10.94 4.45
C ALA A 568 22.29 -12.18 4.52
N ARG A 569 22.57 -13.17 3.66
CA ARG A 569 21.79 -14.41 3.55
C ARG A 569 22.61 -15.69 3.77
N GLY A 570 23.94 -15.60 3.86
CA GLY A 570 24.81 -16.73 4.14
C GLY A 570 24.76 -17.15 5.62
N ASP A 571 25.40 -18.28 5.91
CA ASP A 571 25.32 -18.93 7.21
C ASP A 571 25.89 -18.06 8.34
N CYS A 572 25.20 -18.10 9.49
CA CYS A 572 25.70 -17.56 10.75
C CYS A 572 25.42 -18.58 11.86
N SER A 573 26.06 -19.74 11.76
CA SER A 573 25.79 -20.87 12.67
C SER A 573 26.63 -20.81 13.95
N THR A 574 27.88 -20.33 13.84
CA THR A 574 28.89 -20.35 14.90
C THR A 574 29.20 -18.96 15.45
N GLY A 575 28.80 -17.89 14.76
CA GLY A 575 29.03 -16.49 15.16
C GLY A 575 30.32 -15.89 14.57
N GLY A 576 31.21 -16.72 14.04
CA GLY A 576 32.46 -16.30 13.41
C GLY A 576 32.34 -16.02 11.92
N GLU A 577 31.20 -16.35 11.32
CA GLU A 577 30.95 -16.14 9.90
C GLU A 577 30.81 -14.65 9.55
N LYS A 578 31.24 -14.27 8.33
CA LYS A 578 31.26 -12.87 7.87
C LYS A 578 29.87 -12.21 7.86
N ASP A 579 28.82 -13.01 7.73
CA ASP A 579 27.42 -12.58 7.60
C ASP A 579 26.75 -12.39 8.98
N CYS A 580 27.38 -12.86 10.07
CA CYS A 580 26.91 -12.65 11.43
C CYS A 580 26.93 -11.18 11.85
N LEU A 581 25.93 -10.76 12.62
CA LEU A 581 25.91 -9.44 13.26
C LEU A 581 26.93 -9.40 14.41
N GLY A 582 27.87 -8.46 14.37
CA GLY A 582 28.96 -8.34 15.35
C GLY A 582 30.35 -8.73 14.82
N ARG A 583 31.36 -8.64 15.70
CA ARG A 583 32.74 -9.06 15.36
C ARG A 583 32.81 -10.59 15.34
N PRO A 584 33.73 -11.21 14.57
CA PRO A 584 33.86 -12.68 14.47
C PRO A 584 34.02 -13.44 15.82
N ASN A 585 34.28 -12.73 16.92
CA ASN A 585 34.54 -13.29 18.25
C ASN A 585 33.53 -12.81 19.32
N SER A 586 32.48 -12.05 18.98
CA SER A 586 31.66 -11.39 20.00
C SER A 586 30.73 -12.32 20.79
N VAL A 587 30.44 -13.51 20.27
CA VAL A 587 29.80 -14.60 21.02
C VAL A 587 30.51 -15.91 20.66
N ALA A 588 31.64 -16.16 21.33
CA ALA A 588 32.35 -17.43 21.19
C ALA A 588 31.55 -18.54 21.89
N MET A 589 31.43 -19.71 21.27
CA MET A 589 30.71 -20.85 21.85
C MET A 589 31.68 -21.82 22.50
N GLY A 590 31.30 -22.36 23.66
CA GLY A 590 31.99 -23.47 24.29
C GLY A 590 31.79 -24.76 23.52
N SER A 591 32.59 -25.78 23.83
CA SER A 591 32.43 -27.12 23.26
C SER A 591 31.08 -27.78 23.62
N ASP A 592 30.38 -27.25 24.62
CA ASP A 592 29.04 -27.61 25.05
C ASP A 592 27.93 -26.89 24.26
N GLY A 593 28.30 -26.10 23.25
CA GLY A 593 27.35 -25.40 22.39
C GLY A 593 26.66 -24.22 23.07
N GLN A 594 27.22 -23.70 24.17
CA GLN A 594 26.70 -22.54 24.92
C GLN A 594 27.59 -21.29 24.77
N PRO A 595 27.06 -20.06 24.87
CA PRO A 595 27.89 -18.84 24.84
C PRO A 595 28.92 -18.82 25.97
N LEU A 596 30.18 -18.59 25.63
CA LEU A 596 31.26 -18.39 26.60
C LEU A 596 31.08 -17.04 27.28
N ARG A 597 31.31 -17.00 28.60
CA ARG A 597 31.34 -15.74 29.35
C ARG A 597 32.67 -15.06 29.05
N VAL A 598 32.62 -13.85 28.47
CA VAL A 598 33.81 -13.03 28.27
C VAL A 598 33.80 -11.92 29.29
N VAL A 599 34.88 -11.78 30.04
CA VAL A 599 35.07 -10.71 31.02
C VAL A 599 36.17 -9.81 30.49
N ASP A 600 35.93 -8.51 30.53
CA ASP A 600 36.96 -7.49 30.40
C ASP A 600 37.77 -7.52 31.70
N SER A 601 38.94 -8.18 31.64
CA SER A 601 39.74 -8.46 32.83
C SER A 601 40.60 -7.27 33.27
N ASP A 602 40.83 -6.32 32.37
CA ASP A 602 41.66 -5.13 32.59
C ASP A 602 40.86 -3.82 32.59
N LEU A 603 39.53 -3.90 32.41
CA LEU A 603 38.56 -2.80 32.42
C LEU A 603 38.84 -1.76 31.32
N ASP A 604 39.44 -2.17 30.21
CA ASP A 604 39.85 -1.28 29.12
C ASP A 604 38.72 -0.98 28.11
N GLY A 605 37.57 -1.63 28.27
CA GLY A 605 36.45 -1.53 27.35
C GLY A 605 36.38 -2.69 26.35
N ILE A 606 37.29 -3.65 26.38
CA ILE A 606 37.42 -4.71 25.38
C ILE A 606 37.32 -6.06 26.10
N PRO A 607 36.30 -6.88 25.82
CA PRO A 607 36.22 -8.23 26.37
C PRO A 607 37.43 -9.06 25.90
N ASP A 608 38.38 -9.34 26.79
CA ASP A 608 39.68 -9.95 26.43
C ASP A 608 39.89 -11.34 27.04
N THR A 609 39.16 -11.68 28.10
CA THR A 609 39.34 -12.93 28.83
C THR A 609 38.12 -13.83 28.73
N VAL A 610 38.28 -14.96 28.03
CA VAL A 610 37.29 -16.04 27.98
C VAL A 610 37.31 -16.81 29.30
N LEU A 611 36.22 -16.73 30.07
CA LEU A 611 36.01 -17.58 31.22
C LEU A 611 35.22 -18.82 30.79
N GLU A 612 35.91 -19.96 30.66
CA GLU A 612 35.25 -21.26 30.56
C GLU A 612 34.58 -21.61 31.89
N ARG A 613 33.38 -22.21 31.79
CA ARG A 613 32.55 -22.65 32.92
C ARG A 613 33.32 -23.64 33.80
N THR A 614 33.94 -23.15 34.87
CA THR A 614 34.43 -23.98 35.99
C THR A 614 33.50 -23.78 37.18
N GLY A 615 33.05 -24.90 37.77
CA GLY A 615 31.82 -25.01 38.58
C GLY A 615 31.76 -24.29 39.93
N ASN A 616 32.42 -23.16 40.13
CA ASN A 616 32.30 -22.37 41.36
C ASN A 616 31.88 -20.94 41.04
N GLY A 617 30.58 -20.68 41.14
CA GLY A 617 30.02 -19.34 41.15
C GLY A 617 30.58 -18.54 42.33
N ASN A 618 31.14 -17.38 42.06
CA ASN A 618 31.29 -16.30 43.01
C ASN A 618 31.32 -14.95 42.29
N LEU A 619 30.67 -13.99 42.95
CA LEU A 619 30.44 -12.59 42.58
C LEU A 619 31.71 -11.86 42.12
N TRP A 620 31.64 -11.15 40.98
CA TRP A 620 32.65 -10.17 40.57
C TRP A 620 32.03 -8.97 39.83
N GLY A 621 32.38 -7.78 40.32
CA GLY A 621 32.49 -6.46 39.67
C GLY A 621 31.44 -6.00 38.65
N ILE A 622 30.75 -4.91 38.99
CA ILE A 622 29.98 -4.05 38.08
C ILE A 622 30.98 -3.44 37.07
N GLY A 623 31.10 -4.04 35.89
CA GLY A 623 31.66 -3.39 34.71
C GLY A 623 30.52 -2.75 33.95
N ASP A 624 30.65 -1.48 33.58
CA ASP A 624 29.72 -0.84 32.67
C ASP A 624 29.60 -1.71 31.40
N LEU A 625 28.36 -1.92 30.96
CA LEU A 625 27.99 -2.60 29.74
C LEU A 625 28.77 -2.02 28.54
N ILE A 626 29.91 -2.60 28.16
CA ILE A 626 30.59 -2.18 26.93
C ILE A 626 29.90 -2.88 25.76
N VAL A 627 28.72 -2.37 25.39
CA VAL A 627 28.27 -2.55 24.01
C VAL A 627 29.29 -1.80 23.17
N ASP A 628 30.08 -2.52 22.35
CA ASP A 628 30.98 -1.88 21.38
C ASP A 628 30.14 -0.83 20.62
N PRO A 629 30.46 0.48 20.71
CA PRO A 629 29.71 1.50 20.00
C PRO A 629 29.68 1.24 18.49
N ALA A 630 30.62 0.46 17.94
CA ALA A 630 30.55 -0.04 16.56
C ALA A 630 29.49 -1.13 16.36
N HIS A 631 29.33 -2.07 17.29
CA HIS A 631 28.26 -3.08 17.24
C HIS A 631 26.87 -2.45 17.42
N LYS A 632 26.74 -1.53 18.37
CA LYS A 632 25.51 -0.73 18.55
C LYS A 632 25.19 0.09 17.31
N ARG A 633 26.22 0.61 16.61
CA ARG A 633 26.08 1.25 15.29
C ARG A 633 25.69 0.24 14.21
N ASP A 634 26.18 -1.00 14.21
CA ASP A 634 25.81 -2.02 13.22
C ASP A 634 24.36 -2.48 13.36
N VAL A 635 23.87 -2.75 14.58
CA VAL A 635 22.45 -3.08 14.84
C VAL A 635 21.53 -1.97 14.32
N LEU A 636 22.00 -0.70 14.36
CA LEU A 636 21.22 0.48 14.01
C LEU A 636 21.39 0.96 12.56
N ALA A 637 22.58 0.92 11.99
CA ALA A 637 22.85 1.39 10.64
C ALA A 637 22.33 0.41 9.57
N LEU A 638 22.10 -0.85 9.96
CA LEU A 638 21.74 -1.92 9.05
C LEU A 638 20.22 -2.20 9.03
N HIS A 639 19.42 -1.90 10.05
CA HIS A 639 17.95 -2.11 10.01
C HIS A 639 17.16 -0.83 9.69
N SER A 640 17.74 0.02 8.85
CA SER A 640 17.44 1.44 8.77
C SER A 640 15.98 1.75 8.37
N ALA A 641 15.40 0.99 7.44
CA ALA A 641 14.00 1.19 7.06
C ALA A 641 12.98 0.44 7.94
N ASN A 642 13.34 -0.71 8.53
CA ASN A 642 12.57 -1.30 9.62
C ASN A 642 12.42 -0.29 10.77
N GLN A 643 13.45 0.53 11.01
CA GLN A 643 13.41 1.57 12.03
C GLN A 643 12.50 2.73 11.67
N THR A 644 12.41 3.15 10.40
CA THR A 644 11.43 4.17 9.99
C THR A 644 10.01 3.68 10.21
N THR A 645 9.69 2.46 9.76
CA THR A 645 8.35 1.87 9.98
C THR A 645 8.07 1.67 11.48
N TYR A 646 9.05 1.20 12.24
CA TYR A 646 8.94 1.05 13.70
C TYR A 646 8.77 2.40 14.40
N ALA A 647 9.54 3.43 14.03
CA ALA A 647 9.43 4.78 14.59
C ALA A 647 8.09 5.43 14.25
N PHE A 648 7.61 5.25 13.01
CA PHE A 648 6.29 5.70 12.60
C PHE A 648 5.18 5.04 13.43
N ALA A 649 5.22 3.71 13.57
CA ALA A 649 4.27 2.98 14.39
C ALA A 649 4.29 3.44 15.85
N ASN A 650 5.48 3.63 16.41
CA ASN A 650 5.67 4.02 17.80
C ASN A 650 5.35 5.48 18.11
N ALA A 651 5.64 6.40 17.19
CA ALA A 651 5.26 7.79 17.37
C ALA A 651 3.74 7.94 17.40
N GLY A 652 3.01 7.08 16.68
CA GLY A 652 1.56 6.99 16.76
C GLY A 652 1.02 6.40 18.04
N THR A 653 1.84 5.65 18.77
CA THR A 653 1.42 5.05 20.03
C THR A 653 2.04 5.76 21.25
N CYS A 654 2.92 6.75 21.08
CA CYS A 654 3.62 7.44 22.17
C CYS A 654 3.68 8.97 22.00
N GLY A 655 2.64 9.67 22.45
CA GLY A 655 2.68 11.12 22.68
C GLY A 655 3.59 11.47 23.87
N ASN A 656 4.40 12.53 23.76
CA ASN A 656 5.62 12.80 24.54
C ASN A 656 5.39 13.32 25.99
N ALA A 657 6.12 12.77 26.98
CA ALA A 657 6.40 13.21 28.38
C ALA A 657 5.44 14.22 29.09
N GLY A 658 4.72 13.84 30.16
CA GLY A 658 5.32 13.77 31.50
C GLY A 658 4.79 12.67 32.45
N ARG A 659 3.88 11.82 31.99
CA ARG A 659 3.65 10.46 32.51
C ARG A 659 3.24 9.60 31.31
N PRO A 660 4.10 8.73 30.76
CA PRO A 660 3.73 7.89 29.63
C PRO A 660 2.46 7.13 29.97
N ASP A 661 1.48 7.07 29.07
CA ASP A 661 0.47 6.02 29.16
C ASP A 661 1.16 4.71 28.72
N PRO A 662 1.44 3.78 29.65
CA PRO A 662 2.13 2.54 29.31
C PRO A 662 1.30 1.66 28.37
N ALA A 663 -0.02 1.86 28.32
CA ALA A 663 -0.94 1.14 27.43
C ALA A 663 -0.72 1.48 25.96
N LEU A 664 -0.46 2.76 25.68
CA LEU A 664 -0.19 3.24 24.33
C LEU A 664 1.28 2.96 23.97
N CYS A 665 2.20 3.10 24.94
CA CYS A 665 3.61 2.79 24.75
C CYS A 665 3.98 1.30 24.94
N GLY A 666 3.10 0.36 24.61
CA GLY A 666 3.36 -1.06 24.76
C GLY A 666 4.68 -1.52 24.12
N PHE A 667 5.04 -1.03 22.93
CA PHE A 667 6.28 -1.43 22.24
C PHE A 667 7.58 -0.91 22.88
N VAL A 668 7.48 0.14 23.70
CA VAL A 668 8.61 0.91 24.28
C VAL A 668 8.81 0.59 25.74
N ALA A 669 7.70 0.44 26.44
CA ALA A 669 7.66 0.47 27.90
C ALA A 669 8.52 -0.65 28.47
N PHE A 670 8.63 -1.77 27.74
CA PHE A 670 9.41 -2.94 28.10
C PHE A 670 10.93 -2.76 28.00
N ASN A 671 11.40 -1.56 27.67
CA ASN A 671 12.82 -1.25 27.51
C ASN A 671 13.25 0.09 28.15
N GLY A 672 12.38 0.74 28.93
CA GLY A 672 12.69 2.03 29.55
C GLY A 672 13.63 1.90 30.75
N LYS A 673 14.70 2.72 30.81
CA LYS A 673 15.60 2.77 31.99
C LYS A 673 15.05 3.57 33.18
N GLY A 674 14.04 4.42 32.97
CA GLY A 674 13.36 5.14 34.05
C GLY A 674 12.07 4.44 34.44
N GLY A 675 12.08 3.64 35.51
CA GLY A 675 10.87 2.99 36.02
C GLY A 675 10.40 3.49 37.39
N PRO A 676 9.16 3.18 37.78
CA PRO A 676 8.61 3.57 39.08
C PRO A 676 9.25 2.68 40.16
N GLY A 677 10.37 3.15 40.71
CA GLY A 677 11.12 2.49 41.78
C GLY A 677 12.36 3.28 42.17
N ALA A 678 13.04 2.82 43.23
CA ALA A 678 14.29 3.41 43.74
C ALA A 678 15.32 3.64 42.61
N PRO A 679 16.35 4.50 42.79
CA PRO A 679 17.36 4.85 41.76
C PRO A 679 18.18 3.70 41.13
N ALA A 680 17.83 2.43 41.39
CA ALA A 680 18.46 1.22 40.88
C ALA A 680 17.51 0.22 40.15
N SER A 681 16.25 0.58 39.84
CA SER A 681 15.31 -0.29 39.09
C SER A 681 14.77 0.36 37.81
N THR A 682 14.85 -0.34 36.68
CA THR A 682 14.36 0.10 35.35
C THR A 682 12.96 -0.48 35.06
N LEU A 683 12.17 0.15 34.16
CA LEU A 683 10.92 -0.47 33.66
C LEU A 683 11.20 -1.82 32.98
N ALA A 684 12.33 -1.91 32.27
CA ALA A 684 12.84 -3.16 31.69
C ALA A 684 12.97 -4.28 32.73
N SER A 685 13.55 -4.00 33.91
CA SER A 685 13.74 -5.01 34.96
C SER A 685 12.41 -5.51 35.55
N GLY A 686 11.42 -4.61 35.69
CA GLY A 686 10.07 -4.99 36.10
C GLY A 686 9.34 -5.81 35.04
N ALA A 687 9.41 -5.37 33.78
CA ALA A 687 8.83 -6.07 32.63
C ALA A 687 9.38 -7.49 32.45
N SER A 688 10.70 -7.62 32.44
CA SER A 688 11.39 -8.90 32.37
C SER A 688 10.94 -9.84 33.50
N ALA A 689 10.90 -9.33 34.74
CA ALA A 689 10.46 -10.13 35.88
C ALA A 689 8.97 -10.52 35.81
N LEU A 690 8.10 -9.67 35.26
CA LEU A 690 6.69 -9.98 35.03
C LEU A 690 6.52 -11.07 33.95
N ILE A 691 7.30 -11.01 32.87
CA ILE A 691 7.29 -12.02 31.80
C ILE A 691 7.84 -13.36 32.30
N ALA A 692 8.84 -13.33 33.17
CA ALA A 692 9.33 -14.50 33.90
C ALA A 692 8.34 -15.04 34.95
N GLY A 693 7.25 -14.32 35.22
CA GLY A 693 6.19 -14.71 36.15
C GLY A 693 6.52 -14.49 37.63
N SER A 694 7.47 -13.60 37.95
CA SER A 694 7.88 -13.29 39.31
C SER A 694 6.75 -12.66 40.12
N ARG A 695 6.30 -13.37 41.16
CA ARG A 695 5.28 -12.87 42.09
C ARG A 695 5.68 -11.57 42.80
N ASN A 696 6.97 -11.42 43.13
CA ASN A 696 7.49 -10.22 43.77
C ASN A 696 7.43 -9.02 42.80
N ALA A 697 7.69 -9.25 41.52
CA ALA A 697 7.53 -8.24 40.49
C ALA A 697 6.07 -7.89 40.25
N ALA A 698 5.15 -8.86 40.21
CA ALA A 698 3.71 -8.60 40.13
C ALA A 698 3.22 -7.73 41.28
N LEU A 699 3.56 -8.07 42.53
CA LEU A 699 3.17 -7.30 43.71
C LEU A 699 3.79 -5.90 43.67
N SER A 700 5.05 -5.78 43.27
CA SER A 700 5.72 -4.48 43.19
C SER A 700 5.20 -3.61 42.05
N ALA A 701 4.91 -4.17 40.88
CA ALA A 701 4.34 -3.45 39.75
C ALA A 701 2.96 -2.89 40.10
N VAL A 702 2.18 -3.66 40.86
CA VAL A 702 0.90 -3.20 41.40
C VAL A 702 1.10 -2.10 42.47
N ASN A 703 2.02 -2.30 43.41
CA ASN A 703 2.29 -1.31 44.48
C ASN A 703 2.91 0.00 43.98
N ASN A 704 3.63 -0.04 42.87
CA ASN A 704 4.27 1.12 42.23
C ASN A 704 3.42 1.71 41.09
N GLU A 705 2.11 1.46 41.10
CA GLU A 705 1.14 2.09 40.19
C GLU A 705 1.31 1.75 38.69
N ALA A 706 2.08 0.71 38.35
CA ALA A 706 2.33 0.30 36.96
C ALA A 706 1.26 -0.65 36.41
N LEU A 707 0.65 -1.47 37.27
CA LEU A 707 -0.45 -2.38 36.94
C LEU A 707 -1.58 -2.21 37.97
N CYS A 708 -2.83 -2.48 37.59
CA CYS A 708 -3.97 -2.46 38.54
C CYS A 708 -4.12 -1.13 39.34
N ASN A 709 -3.75 0.01 38.75
CA ASN A 709 -3.66 1.30 39.44
C ASN A 709 -5.05 1.96 39.67
N LEU A 710 -5.23 2.67 40.79
CA LEU A 710 -6.46 3.42 41.13
C LEU A 710 -6.25 4.95 41.07
N PRO A 711 -7.33 5.77 41.01
CA PRO A 711 -7.27 7.24 40.93
C PRO A 711 -6.52 7.93 42.07
N LEU A 712 -6.47 7.28 43.23
CA LEU A 712 -5.86 7.81 44.45
C LEU A 712 -4.41 7.32 44.64
N GLY A 713 -3.82 6.66 43.65
CA GLY A 713 -2.47 6.08 43.73
C GLY A 713 -2.37 4.86 44.67
N THR A 714 -3.50 4.19 44.93
CA THR A 714 -3.53 2.97 45.73
C THR A 714 -3.80 1.75 44.84
N PRO A 715 -3.13 0.61 45.05
CA PRO A 715 -3.42 -0.60 44.27
C PRO A 715 -4.75 -1.25 44.65
N SER A 716 -5.50 -1.77 43.67
CA SER A 716 -6.65 -2.65 43.93
C SER A 716 -6.16 -4.01 44.43
N ALA A 717 -6.48 -4.35 45.69
CA ALA A 717 -6.16 -5.65 46.27
C ALA A 717 -6.81 -6.82 45.49
N ALA A 718 -8.00 -6.59 44.93
CA ALA A 718 -8.71 -7.58 44.12
C ALA A 718 -7.98 -7.86 42.80
N CYS A 719 -7.56 -6.80 42.09
CA CYS A 719 -6.79 -6.93 40.85
C CYS A 719 -5.39 -7.50 41.10
N SER A 720 -4.71 -7.04 42.16
CA SER A 720 -3.40 -7.57 42.58
C SER A 720 -3.43 -9.09 42.80
N THR A 721 -4.45 -9.56 43.52
CA THR A 721 -4.64 -10.99 43.82
C THR A 721 -4.97 -11.77 42.55
N ALA A 722 -5.88 -11.25 41.71
CA ALA A 722 -6.23 -11.89 40.45
C ALA A 722 -5.01 -12.02 39.52
N PHE A 723 -4.32 -10.91 39.25
CA PHE A 723 -3.16 -10.86 38.36
C PHE A 723 -2.02 -11.79 38.82
N SER A 724 -1.60 -11.68 40.08
CA SER A 724 -0.49 -12.50 40.62
C SER A 724 -0.82 -14.00 40.67
N SER A 725 -2.10 -14.37 40.79
CA SER A 725 -2.53 -15.77 40.75
C SER A 725 -2.53 -16.39 39.36
N LEU A 726 -2.58 -15.56 38.30
CA LEU A 726 -2.68 -15.99 36.91
C LEU A 726 -1.34 -15.97 36.18
N GLN A 727 -0.29 -15.38 36.77
CA GLN A 727 1.06 -15.46 36.23
C GLN A 727 1.63 -16.88 36.34
N VAL A 728 2.25 -17.33 35.26
CA VAL A 728 2.95 -18.61 35.18
C VAL A 728 4.43 -18.36 35.42
N LEU A 729 4.94 -18.79 36.57
CA LEU A 729 6.36 -18.68 36.85
C LEU A 729 7.14 -19.56 35.83
N LEU A 730 8.18 -19.04 35.17
CA LEU A 730 9.00 -19.77 34.18
C LEU A 730 10.08 -20.63 34.84
N ASN A 731 10.44 -21.75 34.22
CA ASN A 731 11.38 -22.70 34.82
C ASN A 731 12.79 -22.09 34.91
N ARG A 732 13.67 -22.77 35.63
CA ARG A 732 15.10 -22.47 35.60
C ARG A 732 15.80 -23.71 35.08
N ASP A 733 16.19 -23.63 33.83
CA ASP A 733 16.57 -24.76 33.02
C ASP A 733 18.09 -24.91 32.91
N PRO A 734 18.59 -26.07 32.46
CA PRO A 734 20.03 -26.34 32.41
C PRO A 734 20.83 -25.40 31.49
N GLY A 735 20.15 -24.68 30.58
CA GLY A 735 20.71 -23.68 29.67
C GLY A 735 20.49 -22.23 30.09
N ASP A 736 19.81 -21.98 31.21
CA ASP A 736 19.52 -20.63 31.71
C ASP A 736 20.68 -20.09 32.54
N GLY A 737 20.73 -18.77 32.70
CA GLY A 737 21.79 -18.17 33.51
C GLY A 737 23.16 -18.30 32.84
N VAL A 738 23.19 -18.37 31.50
CA VAL A 738 24.41 -18.58 30.69
C VAL A 738 24.67 -17.35 29.82
N GLY A 739 25.89 -16.80 29.88
CA GLY A 739 26.32 -15.64 29.10
C GLY A 739 26.59 -14.38 29.94
N VAL A 740 27.00 -13.30 29.29
CA VAL A 740 27.49 -12.05 29.93
C VAL A 740 26.36 -11.26 30.63
N PHE A 741 25.08 -11.55 30.35
CA PHE A 741 23.89 -10.83 30.83
C PHE A 741 22.93 -11.67 31.70
N SER A 742 23.46 -12.72 32.31
CA SER A 742 22.66 -13.81 32.88
C SER A 742 22.50 -13.77 34.40
N ASP A 743 22.95 -12.68 35.03
CA ASP A 743 22.92 -12.51 36.49
C ASP A 743 21.62 -11.87 37.01
N GLY A 744 20.74 -11.41 36.12
CA GLY A 744 19.51 -10.71 36.47
C GLY A 744 19.65 -9.18 36.56
N GLY A 745 20.84 -8.65 36.28
CA GLY A 745 21.22 -7.27 36.57
C GLY A 745 21.24 -6.95 38.08
N VAL A 746 21.60 -5.71 38.45
CA VAL A 746 21.66 -5.21 39.86
C VAL A 746 20.31 -4.75 40.42
N SER A 747 19.18 -5.13 39.80
CA SER A 747 17.86 -4.64 40.20
C SER A 747 17.39 -5.26 41.53
N LEU A 748 16.59 -4.51 42.30
CA LEU A 748 15.92 -5.02 43.51
C LEU A 748 15.06 -6.28 43.24
N PHE A 749 14.64 -6.46 41.99
CA PHE A 749 13.87 -7.61 41.53
C PHE A 749 14.74 -8.85 41.32
N SER A 750 16.01 -8.71 40.91
CA SER A 750 16.94 -9.83 40.71
C SER A 750 17.47 -10.41 42.02
N LEU A 751 17.55 -9.57 43.07
CA LEU A 751 17.99 -9.98 44.41
C LEU A 751 16.93 -10.82 45.16
N SER A 752 15.69 -10.87 44.67
CA SER A 752 14.57 -11.53 45.34
C SER A 752 13.58 -12.27 44.44
N GLY A 753 13.77 -12.30 43.12
CA GLY A 753 12.83 -12.86 42.13
C GLY A 753 13.50 -13.33 40.84
N GLN A 754 12.74 -14.02 39.98
CA GLN A 754 13.19 -14.54 38.69
C GLN A 754 13.00 -13.48 37.59
N THR A 755 14.03 -13.23 36.78
CA THR A 755 14.01 -12.37 35.58
C THR A 755 14.27 -13.20 34.32
N MET A 756 14.04 -12.64 33.13
CA MET A 756 14.30 -13.30 31.85
C MET A 756 15.76 -13.78 31.75
N GLY A 757 16.75 -12.95 32.08
CA GLY A 757 18.17 -13.32 32.05
C GLY A 757 18.55 -14.53 32.93
N GLN A 758 17.70 -14.86 33.91
CA GLN A 758 17.90 -15.98 34.84
C GLN A 758 17.05 -17.22 34.51
N THR A 759 16.04 -17.08 33.64
CA THR A 759 15.01 -18.11 33.37
C THR A 759 14.76 -18.35 31.89
N MET A 760 15.62 -17.79 31.03
CA MET A 760 15.62 -18.04 29.61
C MET A 760 17.04 -18.35 29.16
N THR A 761 17.12 -19.18 28.13
CA THR A 761 18.34 -19.45 27.39
C THR A 761 18.68 -18.28 26.47
N PRO A 762 19.93 -18.15 26.01
CA PRO A 762 20.33 -17.13 25.05
C PRO A 762 19.52 -17.13 23.74
N TRP A 763 19.01 -18.28 23.30
CA TRP A 763 18.15 -18.37 22.10
C TRP A 763 16.73 -17.88 22.37
N GLN A 764 16.17 -18.19 23.54
CA GLN A 764 14.87 -17.66 23.96
C GLN A 764 14.92 -16.13 24.11
N GLU A 765 15.95 -15.59 24.76
CA GLU A 765 16.18 -14.14 24.86
C GLU A 765 16.29 -13.47 23.48
N ALA A 766 16.99 -14.11 22.53
CA ALA A 766 17.12 -13.60 21.18
C ALA A 766 15.79 -13.54 20.41
N LEU A 767 14.82 -14.39 20.73
CA LEU A 767 13.46 -14.31 20.19
C LEU A 767 12.67 -13.13 20.76
N PHE A 768 13.09 -12.58 21.90
CA PHE A 768 12.63 -11.29 22.44
C PHE A 768 13.49 -10.11 21.94
N GLY A 769 14.44 -10.33 21.02
CA GLY A 769 15.28 -9.27 20.47
C GLY A 769 16.37 -8.78 21.43
N CYS A 770 16.62 -9.48 22.53
CA CYS A 770 17.62 -9.12 23.52
C CYS A 770 18.56 -10.29 23.83
N GLY A 771 19.46 -10.13 24.79
CA GLY A 771 20.36 -11.18 25.25
C GLY A 771 21.72 -11.23 24.54
N PRO A 772 22.53 -12.27 24.80
CA PRO A 772 23.91 -12.36 24.32
C PRO A 772 24.10 -12.19 22.81
N PHE A 773 23.15 -12.65 21.98
CA PHE A 773 23.25 -12.53 20.53
C PHE A 773 23.06 -11.10 20.00
N TYR A 774 22.35 -10.26 20.75
CA TYR A 774 22.14 -8.84 20.44
C TYR A 774 23.04 -7.90 21.25
N GLN A 775 23.90 -8.47 22.11
CA GLN A 775 24.75 -7.75 23.06
C GLN A 775 23.96 -6.74 23.91
N SER A 776 22.78 -7.16 24.35
CA SER A 776 21.90 -6.39 25.24
C SER A 776 21.45 -7.25 26.41
N ASP A 777 21.19 -6.60 27.54
CA ASP A 777 20.68 -7.26 28.74
C ASP A 777 19.15 -7.13 28.77
N CYS A 778 18.42 -8.24 28.66
CA CYS A 778 16.94 -8.23 28.68
C CYS A 778 16.36 -7.64 29.97
N ASP A 779 17.10 -7.67 31.07
CA ASP A 779 16.66 -7.23 32.39
C ASP A 779 16.98 -5.76 32.64
N VAL A 780 18.05 -5.24 32.05
CA VAL A 780 18.47 -3.84 32.22
C VAL A 780 18.06 -2.97 31.04
N ASP A 781 18.27 -3.45 29.81
CA ASP A 781 17.97 -2.75 28.56
C ASP A 781 16.57 -3.08 28.02
N GLY A 782 16.04 -4.28 28.30
CA GLY A 782 14.69 -4.72 27.91
C GLY A 782 14.59 -5.54 26.63
N ILE A 783 13.35 -5.75 26.17
CA ILE A 783 12.95 -6.49 24.96
C ILE A 783 12.92 -5.59 23.70
N ASP A 784 13.85 -5.76 22.77
CA ASP A 784 13.85 -5.00 21.52
C ASP A 784 12.78 -5.50 20.52
N MET A 785 11.63 -4.82 20.46
CA MET A 785 10.54 -5.14 19.53
C MET A 785 10.92 -4.93 18.05
N LEU A 786 11.97 -4.14 17.76
CA LEU A 786 12.54 -4.06 16.41
C LEU A 786 13.21 -5.38 16.00
N ASN A 787 13.54 -6.26 16.93
CA ASN A 787 14.23 -7.53 16.67
C ASN A 787 13.51 -8.75 17.25
N ALA A 788 12.41 -8.58 17.99
CA ALA A 788 11.63 -9.67 18.56
C ALA A 788 10.81 -10.44 17.51
N GLU A 789 10.59 -11.73 17.75
CA GLU A 789 9.76 -12.59 16.90
C GLU A 789 8.28 -12.46 17.32
N ALA A 790 7.48 -11.74 16.53
CA ALA A 790 6.07 -11.47 16.84
C ALA A 790 5.26 -12.75 17.14
N SER A 791 5.38 -13.77 16.30
CA SER A 791 4.67 -15.05 16.49
C SER A 791 4.97 -15.72 17.84
N VAL A 792 6.15 -15.51 18.42
CA VAL A 792 6.53 -16.04 19.75
C VAL A 792 5.85 -15.23 20.86
N LEU A 793 5.84 -13.90 20.72
CA LEU A 793 5.24 -12.99 21.70
C LEU A 793 3.73 -13.21 21.85
N VAL A 794 3.04 -13.58 20.76
CA VAL A 794 1.57 -13.68 20.74
C VAL A 794 1.00 -15.08 20.59
N GLN A 795 1.81 -16.14 20.61
CA GLN A 795 1.31 -17.52 20.42
C GLN A 795 0.24 -17.97 21.42
N SER A 796 0.18 -17.31 22.59
CA SER A 796 -0.79 -17.59 23.67
C SER A 796 -1.92 -16.57 23.75
N TRP A 797 -2.05 -15.70 22.74
CA TRP A 797 -3.04 -14.63 22.72
C TRP A 797 -4.36 -15.10 22.11
N PRO A 798 -5.50 -14.80 22.74
CA PRO A 798 -6.81 -14.86 22.09
C PRO A 798 -6.82 -14.03 20.80
N GLY A 799 -7.15 -14.65 19.67
CA GLY A 799 -7.03 -14.02 18.34
C GLY A 799 -5.75 -14.39 17.58
N PHE A 800 -4.89 -15.23 18.16
CA PHE A 800 -3.84 -15.92 17.40
C PHE A 800 -4.43 -16.96 16.46
N ASP A 801 -3.75 -17.25 15.34
CA ASP A 801 -4.26 -18.15 14.31
C ASP A 801 -4.62 -19.52 14.90
N GLY A 802 -5.83 -20.01 14.60
CA GLY A 802 -6.41 -21.20 15.23
C GLY A 802 -7.47 -20.90 16.30
N THR A 803 -7.52 -19.68 16.82
CA THR A 803 -8.58 -19.21 17.72
C THR A 803 -9.89 -19.08 16.95
N ARG A 804 -11.00 -19.62 17.49
CA ARG A 804 -12.32 -19.61 16.84
C ARG A 804 -13.36 -18.88 17.70
N GLY A 805 -14.31 -18.23 17.04
CA GLY A 805 -15.45 -17.59 17.68
C GLY A 805 -15.42 -16.07 17.57
N SER A 806 -16.00 -15.41 18.57
CA SER A 806 -16.06 -13.94 18.65
C SER A 806 -15.38 -13.46 19.92
N VAL A 807 -14.79 -12.26 19.87
CA VAL A 807 -14.14 -11.62 21.02
C VAL A 807 -15.06 -11.48 22.23
N ASP A 808 -16.37 -11.34 21.98
CA ASP A 808 -17.37 -11.19 23.03
C ASP A 808 -17.60 -12.48 23.85
N PHE A 809 -17.18 -13.65 23.33
CA PHE A 809 -17.47 -14.96 23.92
C PHE A 809 -16.22 -15.80 24.18
N PHE A 810 -15.04 -15.33 23.79
CA PHE A 810 -13.80 -16.08 23.96
C PHE A 810 -13.30 -16.00 25.41
N ASP A 811 -13.81 -16.89 26.28
CA ASP A 811 -13.41 -16.98 27.68
C ASP A 811 -12.13 -17.81 27.85
N SER A 812 -11.06 -17.15 28.32
CA SER A 812 -9.77 -17.80 28.58
C SER A 812 -9.84 -18.82 29.73
N ALA A 813 -10.92 -18.82 30.52
CA ALA A 813 -11.15 -19.81 31.56
C ALA A 813 -11.99 -21.02 31.11
N ASP A 814 -12.47 -21.05 29.86
CA ASP A 814 -13.20 -22.21 29.34
C ASP A 814 -12.24 -23.38 29.09
N GLY A 815 -12.30 -24.38 29.98
CA GLY A 815 -11.51 -25.61 29.86
C GLY A 815 -12.00 -26.59 28.80
N SER A 816 -13.17 -26.35 28.19
CA SER A 816 -13.73 -27.21 27.13
C SER A 816 -13.10 -26.98 25.76
N ILE A 817 -12.42 -25.84 25.58
CA ILE A 817 -11.68 -25.48 24.37
C ILE A 817 -10.18 -25.51 24.63
N TRP A 818 -9.40 -25.84 23.61
CA TRP A 818 -7.94 -25.71 23.67
C TRP A 818 -7.55 -24.23 23.65
N GLN A 819 -6.83 -23.78 24.66
CA GLN A 819 -6.37 -22.40 24.76
C GLN A 819 -5.13 -22.17 23.87
N PRO A 820 -4.97 -20.99 23.23
CA PRO A 820 -3.78 -20.67 22.44
C PRO A 820 -2.48 -20.99 23.18
N GLY A 821 -1.46 -21.47 22.48
CA GLY A 821 -0.16 -21.84 23.07
C GLY A 821 -0.11 -23.17 23.84
N THR A 822 -1.25 -23.83 24.09
CA THR A 822 -1.30 -25.12 24.82
C THR A 822 -1.13 -26.34 23.91
N VAL A 823 -0.75 -27.48 24.50
CA VAL A 823 -0.68 -28.77 23.79
C VAL A 823 -2.08 -29.18 23.34
N GLY A 824 -2.27 -29.38 22.04
CA GLY A 824 -3.57 -29.73 21.44
C GLY A 824 -4.24 -28.56 20.73
N PHE A 825 -3.83 -27.32 21.01
CA PHE A 825 -4.23 -26.16 20.23
C PHE A 825 -3.67 -26.25 18.80
N ARG A 826 -4.56 -26.08 17.81
CA ARG A 826 -4.18 -26.03 16.39
C ARG A 826 -3.85 -24.60 16.01
N GLY A 827 -2.65 -24.17 16.39
CA GLY A 827 -2.17 -22.80 16.18
C GLY A 827 -1.41 -22.58 14.87
N GLY A 828 -1.24 -21.30 14.53
CA GLY A 828 -0.31 -20.87 13.49
C GLY A 828 1.16 -21.24 13.77
N PRO A 829 2.02 -21.24 12.74
CA PRO A 829 3.43 -21.50 12.91
C PRO A 829 4.10 -20.40 13.75
N VAL A 830 4.95 -20.82 14.69
CA VAL A 830 5.69 -19.93 15.59
C VAL A 830 7.19 -20.06 15.31
N ALA A 831 7.87 -18.93 15.18
CA ALA A 831 9.32 -18.84 14.95
C ALA A 831 9.82 -19.74 13.81
N THR A 832 9.03 -19.93 12.75
CA THR A 832 9.40 -20.83 11.65
C THR A 832 10.18 -20.11 10.56
N ARG A 833 11.04 -20.86 9.90
CA ARG A 833 11.79 -20.52 8.68
C ARG A 833 11.68 -21.67 7.69
N TYR A 834 11.87 -21.39 6.41
CA TYR A 834 11.93 -22.43 5.38
C TYR A 834 13.29 -22.44 4.72
N VAL A 835 13.91 -23.62 4.72
CA VAL A 835 15.27 -23.83 4.25
C VAL A 835 15.30 -25.13 3.47
N ASP A 836 15.75 -25.10 2.22
CA ASP A 836 15.98 -26.29 1.38
C ASP A 836 14.78 -27.25 1.25
N GLY A 837 13.55 -26.75 1.27
CA GLY A 837 12.36 -27.62 1.18
C GLY A 837 11.73 -27.99 2.53
N GLU A 838 12.36 -27.60 3.64
CA GLU A 838 11.94 -27.99 4.99
C GLU A 838 11.58 -26.77 5.86
N VAL A 839 10.55 -26.93 6.69
CA VAL A 839 10.20 -25.95 7.72
C VAL A 839 11.03 -26.24 8.96
N VAL A 840 11.83 -25.26 9.36
CA VAL A 840 12.66 -25.26 10.57
C VAL A 840 12.01 -24.33 11.60
N ILE A 841 11.91 -24.77 12.85
CA ILE A 841 11.54 -23.90 13.97
C ILE A 841 12.84 -23.37 14.57
N LEU A 842 12.95 -22.05 14.71
CA LEU A 842 14.13 -21.42 15.30
C LEU A 842 14.39 -21.99 16.70
N PRO A 843 15.67 -22.23 17.06
CA PRO A 843 16.01 -22.65 18.41
C PRO A 843 15.52 -21.62 19.44
N GLY A 844 15.11 -22.10 20.61
CA GLY A 844 14.43 -21.32 21.66
C GLY A 844 12.91 -21.49 21.64
N ALA A 845 12.30 -21.71 20.47
CA ALA A 845 10.84 -21.76 20.32
C ALA A 845 10.26 -23.18 20.29
N ARG A 846 11.09 -24.23 20.25
CA ARG A 846 10.63 -25.62 20.06
C ARG A 846 9.99 -26.16 21.34
N GLY A 847 8.93 -26.93 21.21
CA GLY A 847 8.35 -27.73 22.31
C GLY A 847 8.87 -29.16 22.31
N PRO A 848 8.63 -29.96 23.38
CA PRO A 848 9.11 -31.35 23.48
C PRO A 848 8.65 -32.31 22.36
N THR A 849 7.64 -31.90 21.59
CA THR A 849 7.10 -32.69 20.46
C THR A 849 7.62 -32.22 19.11
N ASP A 850 8.37 -31.11 19.07
CA ASP A 850 8.90 -30.53 17.84
C ASP A 850 10.25 -31.16 17.46
N PRO A 851 10.53 -31.34 16.14
CA PRO A 851 11.82 -31.86 15.70
C PRO A 851 12.99 -30.99 16.16
N GLY A 852 14.02 -31.64 16.73
CA GLY A 852 15.23 -30.96 17.17
C GLY A 852 15.13 -30.23 18.51
N TYR A 853 14.06 -30.43 19.28
CA TYR A 853 13.93 -29.90 20.65
C TYR A 853 15.12 -30.31 21.54
N ASP A 854 15.72 -29.33 22.19
CA ASP A 854 16.80 -29.49 23.16
C ASP A 854 16.49 -28.62 24.40
N PRO A 855 16.30 -29.21 25.60
CA PRO A 855 15.97 -28.45 26.80
C PRO A 855 17.08 -27.49 27.26
N THR A 856 18.30 -27.59 26.74
CA THR A 856 19.39 -26.62 27.00
C THR A 856 19.34 -25.39 26.10
N VAL A 857 18.45 -25.40 25.11
CA VAL A 857 18.28 -24.34 24.09
C VAL A 857 16.84 -23.83 24.03
N ASP A 858 15.85 -24.70 24.24
CA ASP A 858 14.42 -24.41 24.08
C ASP A 858 13.66 -24.30 25.42
N GLY A 859 14.34 -24.57 26.53
CA GLY A 859 13.75 -24.60 27.87
C GLY A 859 12.85 -25.80 28.13
N CYS A 860 12.34 -25.91 29.35
CA CYS A 860 11.58 -27.03 29.87
C CYS A 860 10.13 -26.63 30.14
N VAL A 861 9.18 -27.41 29.62
CA VAL A 861 7.74 -27.24 29.95
C VAL A 861 7.26 -28.15 31.08
N GLY A 862 8.10 -29.08 31.53
CA GLY A 862 7.77 -30.01 32.60
C GLY A 862 8.81 -31.10 32.82
N PRO A 863 8.63 -31.93 33.87
CA PRO A 863 9.66 -32.87 34.33
C PRO A 863 9.87 -34.09 33.44
N ALA A 864 9.00 -34.30 32.44
CA ALA A 864 8.98 -35.51 31.62
C ALA A 864 9.96 -35.51 30.44
N ALA A 865 10.60 -34.37 30.12
CA ALA A 865 11.45 -34.21 28.94
C ALA A 865 12.95 -34.18 29.31
N GLY A 866 13.70 -35.27 29.06
CA GLY A 866 15.17 -35.27 29.14
C GLY A 866 15.76 -34.72 30.46
N HIS A 867 16.63 -33.69 30.35
CA HIS A 867 17.31 -33.02 31.47
C HIS A 867 16.41 -32.11 32.33
N CYS A 868 15.10 -32.10 32.11
CA CYS A 868 14.13 -31.23 32.81
C CYS A 868 13.66 -31.77 34.17
N THR A 869 14.35 -32.71 34.82
CA THR A 869 13.82 -33.39 36.03
C THR A 869 13.49 -32.46 37.21
N ALA A 870 14.08 -31.26 37.24
CA ALA A 870 13.80 -30.22 38.25
C ALA A 870 12.72 -29.20 37.82
N ALA A 871 12.25 -29.25 36.57
CA ALA A 871 11.27 -28.34 36.02
C ALA A 871 9.86 -28.64 36.55
N ARG A 872 9.07 -27.60 36.81
CA ARG A 872 7.63 -27.74 37.07
C ARG A 872 6.88 -27.86 35.75
N ALA A 873 5.74 -28.55 35.79
CA ALA A 873 4.79 -28.54 34.69
C ALA A 873 4.25 -27.11 34.50
N LEU A 874 4.52 -26.52 33.34
CA LEU A 874 3.95 -25.24 32.95
C LEU A 874 2.55 -25.53 32.40
N VAL A 875 1.53 -25.04 33.09
CA VAL A 875 0.12 -25.22 32.72
C VAL A 875 -0.62 -23.89 32.67
N HIS A 876 -1.65 -23.82 31.84
CA HIS A 876 -2.55 -22.68 31.75
C HIS A 876 -3.28 -22.49 33.08
N PRO A 877 -3.24 -21.31 33.71
CA PRO A 877 -3.64 -21.11 35.10
C PRO A 877 -5.13 -21.37 35.36
N TYR A 878 -5.99 -21.13 34.36
CA TYR A 878 -7.42 -21.40 34.48
C TYR A 878 -7.83 -22.84 34.16
N THR A 879 -7.27 -23.43 33.11
CA THR A 879 -7.77 -24.66 32.49
C THR A 879 -6.93 -25.89 32.85
N GLY A 880 -5.71 -25.68 33.36
CA GLY A 880 -4.76 -26.74 33.66
C GLY A 880 -4.14 -27.40 32.42
N GLN A 881 -4.42 -26.89 31.21
CA GLN A 881 -3.86 -27.41 29.97
C GLN A 881 -2.35 -27.16 29.91
N PRO A 882 -1.51 -28.14 29.54
CA PRO A 882 -0.06 -27.95 29.49
C PRO A 882 0.35 -27.03 28.35
N TRP A 883 1.34 -26.17 28.58
CA TRP A 883 1.91 -25.30 27.54
C TRP A 883 2.78 -26.10 26.56
N ARG A 884 2.78 -25.71 25.26
CA ARG A 884 3.55 -26.41 24.22
C ARG A 884 5.05 -26.15 24.31
N SER A 885 5.44 -24.93 24.66
CA SER A 885 6.82 -24.48 24.87
C SER A 885 6.86 -23.53 26.07
N GLU A 886 8.05 -23.29 26.64
CA GLU A 886 8.20 -22.32 27.72
C GLU A 886 7.88 -20.89 27.26
N LEU A 887 8.22 -20.56 26.01
CA LEU A 887 7.85 -19.28 25.41
C LEU A 887 6.33 -19.09 25.25
N ALA A 888 5.54 -20.16 25.20
CA ALA A 888 4.08 -20.03 25.24
C ALA A 888 3.61 -19.57 26.64
N ALA A 889 4.23 -20.04 27.71
CA ALA A 889 3.96 -19.52 29.05
C ALA A 889 4.41 -18.05 29.19
N ALA A 890 5.57 -17.70 28.63
CA ALA A 890 6.05 -16.31 28.60
C ALA A 890 5.11 -15.39 27.82
N SER A 891 4.61 -15.83 26.66
CA SER A 891 3.61 -15.14 25.84
C SER A 891 2.31 -14.87 26.61
N TRP A 892 1.88 -15.81 27.46
CA TRP A 892 0.73 -15.63 28.35
C TRP A 892 0.97 -14.57 29.43
N ASN A 893 2.14 -14.59 30.10
CA ASN A 893 2.49 -13.55 31.07
C ASN A 893 2.59 -12.17 30.42
N PHE A 894 3.10 -12.12 29.19
CA PHE A 894 3.12 -10.90 28.39
C PHE A 894 1.71 -10.39 28.09
N LEU A 895 0.78 -11.27 27.66
CA LEU A 895 -0.62 -10.94 27.44
C LEU A 895 -1.28 -10.33 28.68
N LEU A 896 -1.13 -10.97 29.85
CA LEU A 896 -1.69 -10.48 31.10
C LEU A 896 -1.13 -9.09 31.44
N THR A 897 0.17 -8.89 31.23
CA THR A 897 0.84 -7.61 31.50
C THR A 897 0.35 -6.50 30.57
N VAL A 898 0.14 -6.80 29.28
CA VAL A 898 -0.44 -5.84 28.31
C VAL A 898 -1.90 -5.53 28.64
N ALA A 899 -2.69 -6.54 29.04
CA ALA A 899 -4.10 -6.36 29.37
C ALA A 899 -4.32 -5.56 30.66
N ALA A 900 -3.52 -5.82 31.70
CA ALA A 900 -3.62 -5.16 33.01
C ALA A 900 -2.77 -3.88 33.14
N GLY A 901 -1.93 -3.59 32.14
CA GLY A 901 -1.08 -2.41 32.09
C GLY A 901 -1.79 -1.21 31.44
N GLY A 902 -1.45 0.01 31.89
CA GLY A 902 -2.05 1.25 31.39
C GLY A 902 -2.46 2.22 32.49
N ARG A 903 -2.61 3.50 32.13
CA ARG A 903 -3.30 4.46 33.02
C ARG A 903 -4.82 4.26 32.90
N LEU A 904 -5.52 4.72 33.93
CA LEU A 904 -6.96 4.59 34.17
C LEU A 904 -7.85 4.77 32.92
N PRO A 905 -9.05 4.15 32.91
CA PRO A 905 -10.12 4.43 31.95
C PRO A 905 -10.28 5.93 31.66
N ASN A 906 -10.67 6.29 30.43
CA ASN A 906 -10.95 7.67 30.02
C ASN A 906 -11.84 8.40 31.05
N ASP A 907 -12.78 7.65 31.64
CA ASP A 907 -13.53 8.00 32.84
C ASP A 907 -13.46 6.83 33.83
N VAL A 908 -12.71 7.02 34.93
CA VAL A 908 -12.55 6.04 36.00
C VAL A 908 -13.89 5.55 36.51
N ASP A 909 -14.83 6.46 36.70
CA ASP A 909 -16.13 6.15 37.31
C ASP A 909 -17.06 5.45 36.31
N ARG A 910 -16.71 5.43 35.02
CA ARG A 910 -17.54 4.89 33.95
C ARG A 910 -16.73 4.23 32.82
N PRO A 911 -15.97 3.16 33.10
CA PRO A 911 -15.15 2.46 32.10
C PRO A 911 -16.01 1.83 31.00
N THR A 912 -15.55 1.89 29.75
CA THR A 912 -16.24 1.26 28.61
C THR A 912 -15.99 -0.25 28.53
N ILE A 913 -16.73 -0.96 27.67
CA ILE A 913 -16.59 -2.42 27.49
C ILE A 913 -15.16 -2.86 27.13
N SER A 914 -14.38 -1.98 26.49
CA SER A 914 -13.01 -2.25 26.03
C SER A 914 -11.92 -1.87 27.02
N GLU A 915 -12.25 -1.15 28.10
CA GLU A 915 -11.29 -0.63 29.08
C GLU A 915 -11.12 -1.62 30.24
N PHE A 916 -9.87 -1.80 30.68
CA PHE A 916 -9.56 -2.63 31.84
C PHE A 916 -9.92 -1.90 33.13
N ASP A 917 -10.74 -2.52 33.98
CA ASP A 917 -11.18 -1.96 35.25
C ASP A 917 -10.54 -2.72 36.42
N PRO A 918 -9.68 -2.09 37.24
CA PRO A 918 -9.08 -2.71 38.42
C PRO A 918 -10.09 -3.12 39.51
N PHE A 919 -11.33 -2.62 39.49
CA PHE A 919 -12.39 -3.02 40.43
C PHE A 919 -13.19 -4.24 39.93
N ASP A 920 -13.16 -4.52 38.63
CA ASP A 920 -13.75 -5.69 38.00
C ASP A 920 -12.69 -6.40 37.12
N PRO A 921 -11.67 -7.01 37.75
CA PRO A 921 -10.52 -7.58 37.03
C PRO A 921 -10.85 -8.80 36.18
N TYR A 922 -12.03 -9.41 36.35
CA TYR A 922 -12.50 -10.54 35.55
C TYR A 922 -13.43 -10.13 34.40
N GLY A 923 -13.85 -8.86 34.33
CA GLY A 923 -14.64 -8.32 33.22
C GLY A 923 -16.12 -8.72 33.25
N LEU A 924 -16.76 -8.73 34.43
CA LEU A 924 -18.20 -8.97 34.57
C LEU A 924 -19.07 -7.87 33.93
N GLY A 925 -18.49 -6.70 33.63
CA GLY A 925 -19.14 -5.63 32.88
C GLY A 925 -20.16 -4.82 33.68
N VAL A 926 -20.17 -4.97 35.01
CA VAL A 926 -20.96 -4.15 35.94
C VAL A 926 -20.01 -3.22 36.68
N ILE A 927 -20.33 -1.93 36.74
CA ILE A 927 -19.55 -0.95 37.47
C ILE A 927 -19.78 -1.17 38.97
N THR A 928 -18.70 -1.30 39.76
CA THR A 928 -18.78 -1.63 41.19
C THR A 928 -18.39 -0.47 42.11
N HIS A 929 -18.01 0.66 41.52
CA HIS A 929 -17.50 1.84 42.21
C HIS A 929 -18.07 3.13 41.61
N GLY A 930 -17.83 4.25 42.29
CA GLY A 930 -18.23 5.56 41.81
C GLY A 930 -19.76 5.77 41.72
N PRO A 931 -20.21 6.90 41.15
CA PRO A 931 -21.62 7.27 41.02
C PRO A 931 -22.43 6.35 40.09
N PHE A 932 -21.76 5.56 39.24
CA PHE A 932 -22.41 4.64 38.29
C PHE A 932 -22.48 3.20 38.80
N THR A 933 -22.21 2.95 40.08
CA THR A 933 -22.28 1.62 40.70
C THR A 933 -23.61 0.91 40.37
N GLY A 934 -23.54 -0.35 39.97
CA GLY A 934 -24.68 -1.19 39.61
C GLY A 934 -25.20 -0.99 38.18
N GLN A 935 -24.64 -0.04 37.42
CA GLN A 935 -24.91 0.11 36.00
C GLN A 935 -23.96 -0.79 35.17
N LEU A 936 -24.39 -1.13 33.97
CA LEU A 936 -23.54 -1.82 33.00
C LEU A 936 -22.54 -0.85 32.38
N ARG A 937 -21.34 -1.34 32.08
CA ARG A 937 -20.35 -0.58 31.32
C ARG A 937 -20.92 -0.19 29.95
N PRO A 938 -20.67 1.01 29.44
CA PRO A 938 -21.08 1.41 28.08
C PRO A 938 -20.61 0.38 27.03
N GLY A 939 -21.52 0.00 26.12
CA GLY A 939 -21.29 -1.00 25.07
C GLY A 939 -21.65 -2.45 25.45
N VAL A 940 -21.85 -2.75 26.74
CA VAL A 940 -22.29 -4.08 27.20
C VAL A 940 -23.75 -4.31 26.81
N ASP A 941 -24.01 -5.44 26.14
CA ASP A 941 -25.37 -5.90 25.84
C ASP A 941 -26.06 -6.39 27.13
N PRO A 942 -27.14 -5.71 27.60
CA PRO A 942 -27.82 -6.09 28.84
C PRO A 942 -28.39 -7.51 28.82
N ALA A 943 -28.69 -8.06 27.64
CA ALA A 943 -29.20 -9.42 27.51
C ALA A 943 -28.15 -10.50 27.83
N ARG A 944 -26.87 -10.13 27.92
CA ARG A 944 -25.74 -11.06 28.13
C ARG A 944 -25.27 -11.12 29.58
N VAL A 945 -25.81 -10.30 30.46
CA VAL A 945 -25.37 -10.20 31.85
C VAL A 945 -26.17 -11.19 32.70
N ASP A 946 -25.53 -12.30 33.10
CA ASP A 946 -26.12 -13.30 34.00
C ASP A 946 -25.48 -13.35 35.40
N GLY A 947 -24.51 -12.45 35.65
CA GLY A 947 -23.80 -12.32 36.93
C GLY A 947 -22.62 -13.27 37.12
N ALA A 948 -22.34 -14.18 36.17
CA ALA A 948 -21.22 -15.11 36.23
C ALA A 948 -20.37 -15.16 34.95
N THR A 949 -20.94 -14.79 33.79
CA THR A 949 -20.21 -14.72 32.53
C THR A 949 -19.50 -13.38 32.36
N PRO A 950 -18.21 -13.37 31.96
CA PRO A 950 -17.55 -12.13 31.61
C PRO A 950 -18.18 -11.57 30.31
N VAL A 951 -18.34 -10.24 30.25
CA VAL A 951 -18.91 -9.51 29.09
C VAL A 951 -18.19 -8.20 28.78
N ALA A 952 -17.15 -7.86 29.54
CA ALA A 952 -16.30 -6.68 29.35
C ALA A 952 -14.81 -7.06 29.42
N CYS A 953 -13.92 -6.15 29.03
CA CYS A 953 -12.48 -6.33 29.17
C CYS A 953 -12.10 -6.69 30.62
N GLY A 954 -11.32 -7.76 30.74
CA GLY A 954 -10.79 -8.29 31.99
C GLY A 954 -9.93 -9.53 31.73
N LEU A 955 -9.38 -10.13 32.78
CA LEU A 955 -8.45 -11.27 32.73
C LEU A 955 -9.09 -12.60 32.26
N ARG A 956 -10.36 -12.59 31.84
CA ARG A 956 -11.06 -13.71 31.18
C ARG A 956 -11.32 -13.43 29.69
N LEU A 957 -11.84 -12.24 29.36
CA LEU A 957 -12.08 -11.75 27.99
C LEU A 957 -10.94 -10.81 27.53
N LEU A 958 -9.72 -11.36 27.46
CA LEU A 958 -8.51 -10.58 27.17
C LEU A 958 -8.55 -9.94 25.76
N ALA A 959 -9.14 -10.61 24.76
CA ALA A 959 -9.28 -10.08 23.39
C ALA A 959 -10.14 -8.80 23.30
N LEU A 960 -10.96 -8.52 24.31
CA LEU A 960 -11.82 -7.34 24.35
C LEU A 960 -11.09 -6.11 24.89
N CYS A 961 -9.94 -6.31 25.55
CA CYS A 961 -9.15 -5.24 26.13
C CYS A 961 -8.45 -4.41 25.06
N ARG A 962 -8.67 -3.10 25.09
CA ARG A 962 -8.15 -2.14 24.10
C ARG A 962 -6.66 -2.30 23.82
N ASN A 963 -5.84 -2.56 24.86
CA ASN A 963 -4.39 -2.71 24.71
C ASN A 963 -4.02 -3.99 23.96
N VAL A 964 -4.76 -5.07 24.22
CA VAL A 964 -4.61 -6.35 23.51
C VAL A 964 -5.03 -6.17 22.06
N GLN A 965 -6.13 -5.45 21.81
CA GLN A 965 -6.61 -5.13 20.46
C GLN A 965 -5.61 -4.27 19.68
N GLY A 966 -5.07 -3.22 20.31
CA GLY A 966 -4.07 -2.35 19.71
C GLY A 966 -2.79 -3.10 19.35
N PHE A 967 -2.30 -3.97 20.25
CA PHE A 967 -1.13 -4.80 19.96
C PHE A 967 -1.40 -5.80 18.83
N LEU A 968 -2.55 -6.48 18.83
CA LEU A 968 -2.94 -7.39 17.74
C LEU A 968 -3.16 -6.65 16.40
N GLY A 969 -3.61 -5.40 16.43
CA GLY A 969 -3.72 -4.54 15.25
C GLY A 969 -2.36 -4.11 14.68
N GLY A 970 -1.30 -4.14 15.49
CA GLY A 970 0.09 -3.96 15.08
C GLY A 970 0.77 -5.24 14.59
N LEU A 971 0.00 -6.28 14.20
CA LEU A 971 0.50 -7.57 13.72
C LEU A 971 -0.17 -7.96 12.41
N GLY A 972 0.59 -8.61 11.54
CA GLY A 972 0.08 -9.20 10.31
C GLY A 972 0.46 -10.66 10.15
N ALA A 973 -0.21 -11.36 9.24
CA ALA A 973 0.14 -12.71 8.84
C ALA A 973 0.64 -12.70 7.38
N ARG A 974 1.71 -13.44 7.10
CA ARG A 974 2.21 -13.64 5.72
C ARG A 974 1.45 -14.76 5.01
N ARG A 975 1.46 -14.78 3.67
CA ARG A 975 0.92 -15.87 2.86
C ARG A 975 1.30 -17.25 3.39
N ASN A 976 0.31 -18.12 3.58
CA ASN A 976 0.50 -19.54 3.75
C ASN A 976 1.01 -20.16 2.43
N SER A 977 2.32 -20.14 2.23
CA SER A 977 2.98 -20.98 1.24
C SER A 977 3.78 -22.06 1.95
N VAL A 978 4.22 -23.11 1.23
CA VAL A 978 5.11 -24.16 1.78
C VAL A 978 6.35 -23.54 2.46
N LYS A 979 6.75 -22.34 2.01
CA LYS A 979 7.84 -21.51 2.57
C LYS A 979 7.53 -20.85 3.94
N ALA A 980 6.29 -20.84 4.42
CA ALA A 980 5.89 -20.10 5.63
C ALA A 980 4.99 -20.87 6.64
N ALA A 981 4.31 -21.95 6.22
CA ALA A 981 3.08 -22.36 6.92
C ALA A 981 3.10 -23.63 7.78
N GLY A 982 4.14 -24.45 7.73
CA GLY A 982 4.08 -25.77 8.38
C GLY A 982 2.88 -26.61 7.91
N LYS A 983 2.56 -27.70 8.61
CA LYS A 983 1.52 -28.66 8.17
C LYS A 983 0.07 -28.23 8.46
N HIS A 984 -0.14 -27.05 9.05
CA HIS A 984 -1.42 -26.70 9.69
C HIS A 984 -2.26 -25.65 8.96
N GLY A 985 -1.77 -25.12 7.83
CA GLY A 985 -2.59 -24.28 6.95
C GLY A 985 -2.72 -22.81 7.38
N PHE A 986 -1.79 -22.31 8.19
CA PHE A 986 -1.76 -20.92 8.67
C PHE A 986 -0.43 -20.25 8.31
N GLY A 987 -0.46 -18.94 8.06
CA GLY A 987 0.72 -18.10 7.83
C GLY A 987 1.46 -17.72 9.12
N ARG A 988 2.71 -17.25 8.99
CA ARG A 988 3.49 -16.74 10.14
C ARG A 988 3.05 -15.33 10.51
N ARG A 989 2.88 -15.07 11.82
CA ARG A 989 2.65 -13.73 12.39
C ARG A 989 3.95 -12.94 12.49
N ASP A 990 3.98 -11.76 11.88
CA ASP A 990 5.09 -10.82 11.89
C ASP A 990 4.63 -9.41 12.27
N PHE A 991 5.55 -8.59 12.79
CA PHE A 991 5.33 -7.15 12.90
C PHE A 991 5.36 -6.48 11.51
N PRO A 992 4.61 -5.39 11.29
CA PRO A 992 4.62 -4.63 10.06
C PRO A 992 6.04 -4.22 9.61
N TRP A 993 6.89 -3.76 10.54
CA TRP A 993 8.30 -3.41 10.26
C TRP A 993 9.24 -4.60 10.03
N HIS A 994 8.74 -5.84 10.18
CA HIS A 994 9.42 -7.07 9.77
C HIS A 994 8.85 -7.64 8.48
N SER A 995 8.16 -6.83 7.68
CA SER A 995 7.47 -7.25 6.47
C SER A 995 7.36 -6.10 5.47
N GLY A 996 7.03 -6.42 4.23
CA GLY A 996 7.03 -5.46 3.13
C GLY A 996 8.40 -5.29 2.47
N GLY A 997 8.55 -4.25 1.69
CA GLY A 997 9.80 -3.91 1.05
C GLY A 997 9.73 -2.62 0.23
N GLU A 998 10.82 -2.38 -0.48
CA GLU A 998 10.97 -1.21 -1.36
C GLU A 998 11.03 -1.71 -2.80
N ILE A 999 10.26 -1.04 -3.66
CA ILE A 999 10.26 -1.27 -5.10
C ILE A 999 10.54 0.04 -5.84
N VAL A 1000 11.17 -0.09 -7.00
CA VAL A 1000 11.33 0.95 -8.00
C VAL A 1000 10.58 0.48 -9.24
N LEU A 1001 9.93 1.40 -9.95
CA LEU A 1001 9.36 1.11 -11.26
C LEU A 1001 10.47 1.19 -12.30
N ASP A 1002 10.64 0.12 -13.08
CA ASP A 1002 11.64 0.02 -14.15
C ASP A 1002 10.95 -0.27 -15.48
N TYR A 1003 11.63 0.05 -16.59
CA TYR A 1003 11.17 -0.24 -17.95
C TYR A 1003 12.06 -1.26 -18.65
N GLU A 1004 11.46 -2.35 -19.17
CA GLU A 1004 12.22 -3.41 -19.82
C GLU A 1004 12.47 -3.06 -21.30
N LYS A 1005 13.74 -3.04 -21.71
CA LYS A 1005 14.10 -2.99 -23.13
C LYS A 1005 13.90 -4.35 -23.79
N ARG A 1006 13.09 -4.40 -24.85
CA ARG A 1006 12.65 -5.64 -25.51
C ARG A 1006 12.78 -5.56 -27.03
N ASN A 1007 12.78 -6.73 -27.65
CA ASN A 1007 12.68 -6.88 -29.10
C ASN A 1007 11.28 -7.42 -29.45
N VAL A 1008 10.62 -6.78 -30.41
CA VAL A 1008 9.30 -7.15 -30.90
C VAL A 1008 9.39 -7.48 -32.38
N LEU A 1009 9.35 -8.78 -32.69
CA LEU A 1009 9.30 -9.27 -34.05
C LEU A 1009 7.84 -9.36 -34.50
N GLY A 1010 7.47 -8.57 -35.51
CA GLY A 1010 6.12 -8.48 -36.05
C GLY A 1010 6.01 -9.05 -37.46
N PHE A 1011 4.89 -9.71 -37.73
CA PHE A 1011 4.49 -10.17 -39.05
C PHE A 1011 3.02 -9.84 -39.28
N ALA A 1012 2.69 -9.22 -40.41
CA ALA A 1012 1.31 -8.92 -40.74
C ALA A 1012 1.01 -9.23 -42.20
N PHE A 1013 -0.23 -9.62 -42.48
CA PHE A 1013 -0.73 -9.65 -43.84
C PHE A 1013 -2.23 -9.37 -43.92
N ASP A 1014 -2.64 -8.78 -45.04
CA ASP A 1014 -4.03 -8.50 -45.35
C ASP A 1014 -4.38 -9.00 -46.75
N PHE A 1015 -5.64 -9.39 -46.95
CA PHE A 1015 -6.15 -9.78 -48.25
C PHE A 1015 -7.67 -9.65 -48.37
N ASP A 1016 -8.12 -9.28 -49.56
CA ASP A 1016 -9.53 -9.30 -49.93
C ASP A 1016 -9.98 -10.72 -50.31
N GLU A 1017 -11.03 -11.22 -49.66
CA GLU A 1017 -11.64 -12.50 -50.00
C GLU A 1017 -12.91 -12.32 -50.85
N ASP A 1018 -12.79 -12.73 -52.11
CA ASP A 1018 -13.78 -12.50 -53.15
C ASP A 1018 -15.12 -13.18 -52.91
N ARG A 1019 -15.15 -14.36 -52.26
CA ARG A 1019 -16.38 -15.13 -52.08
C ARG A 1019 -17.30 -14.53 -51.03
N THR A 1020 -16.75 -14.09 -49.91
CA THR A 1020 -17.49 -13.50 -48.78
C THR A 1020 -17.62 -11.99 -48.90
N LYS A 1021 -16.85 -11.35 -49.79
CA LYS A 1021 -16.73 -9.89 -49.93
C LYS A 1021 -16.29 -9.25 -48.62
N SER A 1022 -15.30 -9.87 -47.99
CA SER A 1022 -14.70 -9.43 -46.73
C SER A 1022 -13.22 -9.19 -46.90
N ASN A 1023 -12.68 -8.21 -46.19
CA ASN A 1023 -11.24 -8.04 -46.03
C ASN A 1023 -10.79 -8.75 -44.74
N TRP A 1024 -9.65 -9.42 -44.79
CA TRP A 1024 -9.07 -10.14 -43.65
C TRP A 1024 -7.69 -9.57 -43.36
N GLY A 1025 -7.47 -9.14 -42.11
CA GLY A 1025 -6.17 -8.74 -41.60
C GLY A 1025 -5.67 -9.75 -40.56
N VAL A 1026 -4.39 -10.08 -40.59
CA VAL A 1026 -3.74 -10.92 -39.59
C VAL A 1026 -2.45 -10.25 -39.16
N GLU A 1027 -2.25 -10.14 -37.87
CA GLU A 1027 -1.00 -9.66 -37.26
C GLU A 1027 -0.52 -10.63 -36.20
N ALA A 1028 0.77 -10.92 -36.19
CA ALA A 1028 1.40 -11.70 -35.15
C ALA A 1028 2.63 -10.95 -34.64
N THR A 1029 2.85 -10.98 -33.33
CA THR A 1029 4.11 -10.56 -32.73
C THR A 1029 4.66 -11.64 -31.81
N TRP A 1030 5.99 -11.68 -31.74
CA TRP A 1030 6.72 -12.40 -30.71
C TRP A 1030 7.56 -11.38 -29.94
N VAL A 1031 7.39 -11.38 -28.63
CA VAL A 1031 8.10 -10.50 -27.69
C VAL A 1031 8.92 -11.36 -26.76
N ASN A 1032 10.21 -11.05 -26.65
CA ASN A 1032 11.11 -11.80 -25.78
C ASN A 1032 11.24 -11.16 -24.39
N LYS A 1033 11.42 -11.99 -23.35
CA LYS A 1033 11.75 -11.57 -21.97
C LYS A 1033 10.79 -10.53 -21.35
N GLN A 1034 9.50 -10.61 -21.66
CA GLN A 1034 8.51 -9.72 -21.08
C GLN A 1034 8.33 -10.02 -19.58
N PRO A 1035 8.45 -9.01 -18.69
CA PRO A 1035 8.24 -9.20 -17.26
C PRO A 1035 6.75 -9.32 -16.93
N PHE A 1036 6.41 -10.29 -16.08
CA PHE A 1036 5.07 -10.46 -15.51
C PHE A 1036 5.17 -10.62 -14.00
N VAL A 1037 4.19 -10.07 -13.28
CA VAL A 1037 4.11 -10.25 -11.82
C VAL A 1037 3.77 -11.70 -11.50
N ASN A 1038 4.63 -12.32 -10.70
CA ASN A 1038 4.55 -13.71 -10.27
C ASN A 1038 4.56 -13.78 -8.73
N ASN A 1039 3.50 -14.35 -8.15
CA ASN A 1039 3.33 -14.45 -6.70
C ASN A 1039 4.27 -15.43 -6.01
N ASP A 1040 4.79 -16.44 -6.71
CA ASP A 1040 5.64 -17.47 -6.14
C ASP A 1040 7.14 -17.15 -6.22
N GLU A 1041 7.49 -16.15 -7.04
CA GLU A 1041 8.82 -15.60 -7.15
C GLU A 1041 9.16 -14.67 -5.98
N PHE A 1042 10.38 -14.80 -5.45
CA PHE A 1042 10.82 -13.99 -4.31
C PHE A 1042 10.90 -12.50 -4.64
N ASP A 1043 11.35 -12.18 -5.85
CA ASP A 1043 11.44 -10.81 -6.37
C ASP A 1043 10.11 -10.32 -6.94
N GLY A 1044 9.11 -11.20 -7.09
CA GLY A 1044 7.75 -10.90 -7.53
C GLY A 1044 7.57 -10.80 -9.05
N VAL A 1045 8.59 -11.10 -9.85
CA VAL A 1045 8.56 -10.96 -11.32
C VAL A 1045 9.21 -12.17 -12.00
N SER A 1046 8.56 -12.69 -13.04
CA SER A 1046 9.14 -13.67 -13.98
C SER A 1046 9.24 -13.03 -15.36
N LYS A 1047 10.36 -13.25 -16.06
CA LYS A 1047 10.53 -12.82 -17.47
C LYS A 1047 10.26 -13.99 -18.40
N VAL A 1048 9.23 -13.87 -19.24
CA VAL A 1048 8.76 -14.93 -20.15
C VAL A 1048 8.54 -14.37 -21.55
N ASP A 1049 8.47 -15.24 -22.57
CA ASP A 1049 8.15 -14.82 -23.93
C ASP A 1049 6.64 -14.78 -24.16
N THR A 1050 6.17 -13.85 -24.99
CA THR A 1050 4.76 -13.76 -25.40
C THR A 1050 4.60 -13.83 -26.90
N LEU A 1051 3.49 -14.44 -27.32
CA LEU A 1051 3.05 -14.49 -28.71
C LEU A 1051 1.65 -13.91 -28.80
N ASN A 1052 1.51 -12.81 -29.53
CA ASN A 1052 0.23 -12.13 -29.70
C ASN A 1052 -0.23 -12.27 -31.16
N LEU A 1053 -1.47 -12.66 -31.38
CA LEU A 1053 -2.08 -12.84 -32.69
C LEU A 1053 -3.40 -12.05 -32.77
N THR A 1054 -3.51 -11.16 -33.75
CA THR A 1054 -4.74 -10.46 -34.10
C THR A 1054 -5.27 -11.00 -35.41
N VAL A 1055 -6.58 -11.22 -35.49
CA VAL A 1055 -7.30 -11.50 -36.74
C VAL A 1055 -8.47 -10.53 -36.85
N SER A 1056 -8.50 -9.72 -37.90
CA SER A 1056 -9.60 -8.80 -38.23
C SER A 1056 -10.36 -9.27 -39.46
N VAL A 1057 -11.67 -9.05 -39.47
CA VAL A 1057 -12.56 -9.35 -40.60
C VAL A 1057 -13.53 -8.21 -40.79
N ASP A 1058 -13.46 -7.58 -41.95
CA ASP A 1058 -14.28 -6.43 -42.33
C ASP A 1058 -15.23 -6.78 -43.44
N ARG A 1059 -16.51 -6.43 -43.29
CA ARG A 1059 -17.52 -6.72 -44.30
C ARG A 1059 -18.66 -5.70 -44.34
N PRO A 1060 -18.85 -4.99 -45.47
CA PRO A 1060 -20.10 -4.28 -45.73
C PRO A 1060 -21.24 -5.28 -46.01
N THR A 1061 -22.33 -5.21 -45.25
CA THR A 1061 -23.46 -6.14 -45.32
C THR A 1061 -24.80 -5.38 -45.37
N PHE A 1062 -25.69 -5.75 -46.29
CA PHE A 1062 -27.06 -5.21 -46.32
C PHE A 1062 -27.93 -5.88 -45.25
N ILE A 1063 -28.51 -5.07 -44.36
CA ILE A 1063 -29.54 -5.50 -43.39
C ILE A 1063 -30.82 -4.72 -43.70
N ASN A 1064 -31.55 -5.19 -44.72
CA ASN A 1064 -32.61 -4.42 -45.39
C ASN A 1064 -33.76 -3.98 -44.47
N PHE A 1065 -34.03 -4.69 -43.39
CA PHE A 1065 -35.10 -4.33 -42.45
C PHE A 1065 -34.70 -3.18 -41.50
N LEU A 1066 -33.41 -2.90 -41.32
CA LEU A 1066 -32.91 -1.77 -40.53
C LEU A 1066 -32.53 -0.58 -41.40
N ASN A 1067 -31.88 -0.82 -42.55
CA ASN A 1067 -31.50 0.21 -43.50
C ASN A 1067 -31.47 -0.36 -44.93
N PRO A 1068 -32.50 -0.13 -45.76
CA PRO A 1068 -32.51 -0.60 -47.14
C PRO A 1068 -31.67 0.28 -48.08
N GLY A 1069 -31.28 1.48 -47.64
CA GLY A 1069 -30.58 2.47 -48.48
C GLY A 1069 -29.05 2.45 -48.36
N ARG A 1070 -28.50 1.78 -47.35
CA ARG A 1070 -27.05 1.71 -47.10
C ARG A 1070 -26.68 0.40 -46.41
N THR A 1071 -25.46 -0.07 -46.64
CA THR A 1071 -24.89 -1.22 -45.92
C THR A 1071 -24.56 -0.88 -44.47
N PHE A 1072 -24.53 -1.91 -43.63
CA PHE A 1072 -23.85 -1.88 -42.35
C PHE A 1072 -22.40 -2.29 -42.57
N PHE A 1073 -21.45 -1.48 -42.10
CA PHE A 1073 -20.06 -1.92 -42.02
C PHE A 1073 -19.90 -2.71 -40.73
N ILE A 1074 -19.51 -3.98 -40.85
CA ILE A 1074 -19.28 -4.88 -39.72
C ILE A 1074 -17.77 -5.17 -39.67
N ASN A 1075 -17.13 -4.79 -38.58
CA ASN A 1075 -15.73 -5.11 -38.25
C ASN A 1075 -15.74 -6.06 -37.05
N ALA A 1076 -15.10 -7.21 -37.20
CA ALA A 1076 -14.93 -8.19 -36.13
C ALA A 1076 -13.45 -8.46 -35.95
N GLN A 1077 -12.94 -8.38 -34.72
CA GLN A 1077 -11.52 -8.63 -34.45
C GLN A 1077 -11.34 -9.53 -33.25
N PHE A 1078 -10.31 -10.38 -33.31
CA PHE A 1078 -9.95 -11.33 -32.28
C PHE A 1078 -8.48 -11.17 -31.93
N PHE A 1079 -8.20 -11.00 -30.65
CA PHE A 1079 -6.88 -10.79 -30.09
C PHE A 1079 -6.55 -11.97 -29.19
N LEU A 1080 -5.53 -12.73 -29.56
CA LEU A 1080 -5.06 -13.90 -28.83
C LEU A 1080 -3.70 -13.58 -28.25
N GLN A 1081 -3.52 -13.80 -26.95
CA GLN A 1081 -2.23 -13.73 -26.30
C GLN A 1081 -1.87 -15.09 -25.72
N TYR A 1082 -0.68 -15.57 -26.05
CA TYR A 1082 -0.10 -16.77 -25.47
C TYR A 1082 1.15 -16.41 -24.67
N ILE A 1083 1.15 -16.78 -23.37
CA ILE A 1083 2.26 -16.57 -22.44
C ILE A 1083 2.99 -17.90 -22.27
N THR A 1084 4.29 -17.91 -22.58
CA THR A 1084 5.14 -19.09 -22.36
C THR A 1084 5.47 -19.27 -20.87
N ASP A 1085 5.71 -20.51 -20.45
CA ASP A 1085 6.03 -20.86 -19.06
C ASP A 1085 5.05 -20.31 -18.01
N TYR A 1086 3.78 -20.14 -18.39
CA TYR A 1086 2.71 -19.64 -17.53
C TYR A 1086 2.42 -20.61 -16.37
N GLY A 1087 2.30 -20.06 -15.16
CA GLY A 1087 1.78 -20.73 -13.98
C GLY A 1087 0.56 -20.01 -13.38
N ASP A 1088 -0.19 -20.71 -12.52
CA ASP A 1088 -1.40 -20.17 -11.87
C ASP A 1088 -1.09 -19.02 -10.88
N ASP A 1089 0.18 -18.87 -10.51
CA ASP A 1089 0.84 -17.86 -9.69
C ASP A 1089 0.98 -16.48 -10.35
N PHE A 1090 0.72 -16.37 -11.66
CA PHE A 1090 0.71 -15.09 -12.36
C PHE A 1090 -0.55 -14.28 -12.03
N TYR A 1091 -0.40 -12.95 -11.90
CA TYR A 1091 -1.54 -12.04 -11.74
C TYR A 1091 -2.44 -12.01 -12.99
N THR A 1092 -1.84 -12.13 -14.17
CA THR A 1092 -2.53 -12.08 -15.46
C THR A 1092 -3.19 -13.42 -15.83
N ASN A 1093 -4.17 -13.36 -16.71
CA ASN A 1093 -4.88 -14.53 -17.21
C ASN A 1093 -4.13 -15.22 -18.37
N GLY A 1094 -3.88 -16.52 -18.24
CA GLY A 1094 -3.17 -17.32 -19.25
C GLY A 1094 -3.49 -18.82 -19.18
N PRO A 1095 -2.65 -19.68 -19.79
CA PRO A 1095 -1.58 -19.34 -20.73
C PRO A 1095 -2.09 -18.73 -22.04
N LEU A 1096 -3.36 -18.97 -22.40
CA LEU A 1096 -4.00 -18.41 -23.59
C LEU A 1096 -5.17 -17.51 -23.19
N ASN A 1097 -5.11 -16.23 -23.55
CA ASN A 1097 -6.22 -15.27 -23.45
C ASN A 1097 -6.81 -14.93 -24.84
N LEU A 1098 -8.11 -14.64 -24.88
CA LEU A 1098 -8.83 -14.23 -26.10
C LEU A 1098 -9.75 -13.04 -25.76
N LEU A 1099 -9.52 -11.92 -26.45
CA LEU A 1099 -10.40 -10.76 -26.47
C LEU A 1099 -11.02 -10.63 -27.87
N GLY A 1100 -12.31 -10.33 -27.94
CA GLY A 1100 -13.02 -10.12 -29.20
C GLY A 1100 -13.71 -8.75 -29.23
N THR A 1101 -13.70 -8.12 -30.39
CA THR A 1101 -14.46 -6.89 -30.67
C THR A 1101 -15.39 -7.13 -31.86
N LEU A 1102 -16.59 -6.55 -31.78
CA LEU A 1102 -17.56 -6.54 -32.86
C LEU A 1102 -18.15 -5.13 -32.96
N THR A 1103 -17.82 -4.44 -34.05
CA THR A 1103 -18.33 -3.10 -34.35
C THR A 1103 -19.27 -3.18 -35.55
N ALA A 1104 -20.44 -2.58 -35.42
CA ALA A 1104 -21.38 -2.40 -36.52
C ALA A 1104 -21.84 -0.94 -36.59
N PHE A 1105 -21.73 -0.32 -37.77
CA PHE A 1105 -22.25 1.03 -37.98
C PHE A 1105 -22.92 1.22 -39.33
N THR A 1106 -23.86 2.17 -39.38
CA THR A 1106 -24.54 2.56 -40.62
C THR A 1106 -24.94 4.05 -40.58
N GLY A 1107 -25.16 4.61 -41.77
CA GLY A 1107 -25.59 6.00 -41.97
C GLY A 1107 -27.02 6.09 -42.48
N TYR A 1108 -27.80 7.00 -41.89
CA TYR A 1108 -29.15 7.38 -42.28
C TYR A 1108 -29.17 8.83 -42.79
N PHE A 1109 -30.17 9.16 -43.61
CA PHE A 1109 -30.40 10.51 -44.13
C PHE A 1109 -29.17 11.13 -44.82
N GLN A 1110 -28.57 10.41 -45.78
CA GLN A 1110 -27.34 10.84 -46.48
C GLN A 1110 -26.18 11.09 -45.50
N ASP A 1111 -25.97 10.16 -44.56
CA ASP A 1111 -24.91 10.21 -43.53
C ASP A 1111 -25.00 11.39 -42.57
N ARG A 1112 -26.17 12.03 -42.47
CA ARG A 1112 -26.42 13.03 -41.43
C ARG A 1112 -26.59 12.38 -40.07
N LEU A 1113 -27.19 11.19 -39.98
CA LEU A 1113 -27.28 10.43 -38.75
C LEU A 1113 -26.45 9.16 -38.87
N MET A 1114 -25.36 9.07 -38.11
CA MET A 1114 -24.53 7.87 -38.03
C MET A 1114 -24.80 7.18 -36.70
N VAL A 1115 -24.98 5.86 -36.75
CA VAL A 1115 -25.23 5.03 -35.57
C VAL A 1115 -24.14 3.97 -35.49
N PHE A 1116 -23.47 3.89 -34.35
CA PHE A 1116 -22.39 2.96 -34.05
C PHE A 1116 -22.79 2.07 -32.88
N ASN A 1117 -22.42 0.81 -32.95
CA ASN A 1117 -22.51 -0.12 -31.84
C ASN A 1117 -21.23 -0.96 -31.82
N THR A 1118 -20.49 -0.87 -30.72
CA THR A 1118 -19.30 -1.70 -30.50
C THR A 1118 -19.53 -2.58 -29.28
N VAL A 1119 -19.22 -3.86 -29.43
CA VAL A 1119 -19.16 -4.82 -28.32
C VAL A 1119 -17.72 -5.27 -28.16
N VAL A 1120 -17.23 -5.25 -26.93
CA VAL A 1120 -15.92 -5.77 -26.54
C VAL A 1120 -16.11 -6.85 -25.51
N TYR A 1121 -15.41 -7.97 -25.62
CA TYR A 1121 -15.52 -9.06 -24.65
C TYR A 1121 -14.18 -9.79 -24.48
N ASP A 1122 -13.70 -9.88 -23.24
CA ASP A 1122 -12.58 -10.73 -22.83
C ASP A 1122 -13.12 -12.03 -22.21
N VAL A 1123 -12.72 -13.15 -22.79
CA VAL A 1123 -13.24 -14.48 -22.44
C VAL A 1123 -12.73 -14.97 -21.09
N ARG A 1124 -11.47 -14.71 -20.73
CA ARG A 1124 -10.87 -15.25 -19.50
C ARG A 1124 -11.32 -14.46 -18.29
N SER A 1125 -11.24 -13.13 -18.34
CA SER A 1125 -11.70 -12.27 -17.25
C SER A 1125 -13.23 -12.25 -17.13
N ARG A 1126 -13.96 -12.68 -18.18
CA ARG A 1126 -15.42 -12.58 -18.30
C ARG A 1126 -15.92 -11.14 -18.18
N SER A 1127 -15.15 -10.22 -18.75
CA SER A 1127 -15.46 -8.79 -18.76
C SER A 1127 -15.76 -8.31 -20.17
N GLY A 1128 -16.49 -7.22 -20.30
CA GLY A 1128 -16.75 -6.62 -21.60
C GLY A 1128 -17.33 -5.22 -21.51
N ALA A 1129 -17.61 -4.66 -22.68
CA ALA A 1129 -18.25 -3.37 -22.83
C ALA A 1129 -19.22 -3.36 -24.01
N LEU A 1130 -20.26 -2.55 -23.88
CA LEU A 1130 -21.24 -2.25 -24.93
C LEU A 1130 -21.26 -0.73 -25.10
N LEU A 1131 -20.91 -0.26 -26.31
CA LEU A 1131 -20.63 1.15 -26.61
C LEU A 1131 -21.55 1.69 -27.73
N PRO A 1132 -22.88 1.78 -27.54
CA PRO A 1132 -23.78 2.42 -28.48
C PRO A 1132 -23.55 3.93 -28.52
N SER A 1133 -23.43 4.47 -29.73
CA SER A 1133 -23.37 5.91 -29.93
C SER A 1133 -24.04 6.34 -31.22
N MET A 1134 -24.43 7.61 -31.26
CA MET A 1134 -24.96 8.24 -32.45
C MET A 1134 -24.37 9.63 -32.65
N THR A 1135 -24.12 9.97 -33.91
CA THR A 1135 -23.65 11.28 -34.33
C THR A 1135 -24.62 11.87 -35.33
N TYR A 1136 -25.08 13.09 -35.06
CA TYR A 1136 -25.92 13.87 -35.97
C TYR A 1136 -25.15 15.07 -36.51
N ARG A 1137 -25.00 15.15 -37.83
CA ARG A 1137 -24.38 16.27 -38.56
C ARG A 1137 -25.47 17.24 -39.00
N PHE A 1138 -25.54 18.38 -38.33
CA PHE A 1138 -26.49 19.45 -38.67
C PHE A 1138 -26.08 20.19 -39.94
N THR A 1139 -24.78 20.44 -40.08
CA THR A 1139 -24.14 21.04 -41.24
C THR A 1139 -22.85 20.28 -41.57
N GLU A 1140 -22.11 20.72 -42.59
CA GLU A 1140 -20.78 20.17 -42.88
C GLU A 1140 -19.78 20.43 -41.74
N ASN A 1141 -20.00 21.51 -40.99
CA ASN A 1141 -19.08 22.03 -39.97
C ASN A 1141 -19.54 21.71 -38.54
N PHE A 1142 -20.84 21.53 -38.31
CA PHE A 1142 -21.40 21.35 -36.97
C PHE A 1142 -22.03 19.97 -36.80
N SER A 1143 -21.57 19.26 -35.77
CA SER A 1143 -22.06 17.93 -35.42
C SER A 1143 -22.22 17.78 -33.91
N THR A 1144 -23.11 16.87 -33.53
CA THR A 1144 -23.37 16.48 -32.15
C THR A 1144 -23.32 14.97 -32.04
N SER A 1145 -22.69 14.48 -30.98
CA SER A 1145 -22.58 13.06 -30.67
C SER A 1145 -23.13 12.79 -29.28
N ILE A 1146 -23.73 11.63 -29.09
CA ILE A 1146 -24.18 11.14 -27.79
C ILE A 1146 -23.98 9.64 -27.75
N GLY A 1147 -23.54 9.14 -26.61
CA GLY A 1147 -23.35 7.72 -26.40
C GLY A 1147 -23.53 7.32 -24.96
N VAL A 1148 -23.69 6.01 -24.79
CA VAL A 1148 -23.75 5.35 -23.50
C VAL A 1148 -22.76 4.20 -23.58
N ASN A 1149 -21.86 4.09 -22.62
CA ASN A 1149 -20.95 2.96 -22.54
C ASN A 1149 -21.27 2.21 -21.25
N VAL A 1150 -21.52 0.91 -21.39
CA VAL A 1150 -21.81 0.00 -20.28
C VAL A 1150 -20.69 -1.02 -20.19
N PHE A 1151 -20.11 -1.15 -19.01
CA PHE A 1151 -19.01 -2.05 -18.70
C PHE A 1151 -19.47 -3.13 -17.74
N TRP A 1152 -18.87 -4.31 -17.85
CA TRP A 1152 -19.10 -5.37 -16.87
C TRP A 1152 -17.84 -6.19 -16.69
N GLY A 1153 -17.71 -6.81 -15.52
CA GLY A 1153 -16.58 -7.67 -15.20
C GLY A 1153 -16.70 -8.25 -13.81
N ARG A 1154 -15.61 -8.85 -13.33
CA ARG A 1154 -15.56 -9.46 -12.00
C ARG A 1154 -14.18 -9.30 -11.39
N THR A 1155 -14.12 -9.34 -10.07
CA THR A 1155 -12.86 -9.53 -9.35
C THR A 1155 -12.52 -11.01 -9.37
N GLU A 1156 -11.26 -11.32 -9.64
CA GLU A 1156 -10.69 -12.66 -9.54
C GLU A 1156 -9.81 -12.72 -8.30
N LEU A 1157 -9.78 -13.86 -7.60
CA LEU A 1157 -8.89 -14.06 -6.47
C LEU A 1157 -7.66 -14.82 -6.96
N ARG A 1158 -6.48 -14.33 -6.59
CA ARG A 1158 -5.20 -14.98 -6.85
C ARG A 1158 -4.46 -15.13 -5.54
N ASP A 1159 -3.62 -16.15 -5.44
CA ASP A 1159 -2.74 -16.29 -4.29
C ASP A 1159 -1.95 -14.99 -4.05
N ALA A 1160 -1.88 -14.54 -2.81
CA ALA A 1160 -1.07 -13.38 -2.46
C ALA A 1160 0.42 -13.64 -2.77
N PRO A 1161 1.27 -12.60 -2.93
CA PRO A 1161 2.70 -12.79 -3.11
C PRO A 1161 3.33 -13.52 -1.91
N VAL A 1162 4.27 -14.45 -2.16
CA VAL A 1162 5.06 -15.11 -1.10
C VAL A 1162 5.85 -14.08 -0.29
N ASN A 1163 6.26 -12.99 -0.93
CA ASN A 1163 6.95 -11.87 -0.32
C ASN A 1163 6.20 -10.58 -0.66
N GLU A 1164 5.28 -10.16 0.19
CA GLU A 1164 4.48 -8.95 -0.05
C GLU A 1164 5.35 -7.68 0.00
N ILE A 1165 5.00 -6.68 -0.81
CA ILE A 1165 5.61 -5.34 -0.75
C ILE A 1165 4.95 -4.52 0.36
N ARG A 1166 3.63 -4.71 0.53
CA ARG A 1166 2.84 -4.11 1.60
C ARG A 1166 3.28 -4.71 2.95
N PRO A 1167 3.21 -3.94 4.05
CA PRO A 1167 3.37 -4.51 5.38
C PRO A 1167 2.35 -5.63 5.60
N ALA A 1168 2.72 -6.64 6.38
CA ALA A 1168 1.85 -7.76 6.68
C ALA A 1168 0.54 -7.24 7.31
N LEU A 1169 -0.58 -7.65 6.72
CA LEU A 1169 -1.93 -7.34 7.21
C LEU A 1169 -2.48 -8.51 8.01
N ASN A 1170 -3.52 -8.26 8.79
CA ASN A 1170 -4.27 -9.35 9.41
C ASN A 1170 -5.01 -10.12 8.29
N ARG A 1171 -4.75 -11.42 8.17
CA ARG A 1171 -5.31 -12.28 7.11
C ARG A 1171 -6.12 -13.40 7.76
N VAL A 1172 -7.44 -13.41 7.59
CA VAL A 1172 -8.40 -14.29 8.29
C VAL A 1172 -9.54 -14.80 7.38
N GLY A 1173 -10.13 -15.95 7.70
CA GLY A 1173 -11.24 -16.52 6.90
C GLY A 1173 -10.78 -17.37 5.70
N SER A 1174 -11.71 -17.67 4.79
CA SER A 1174 -11.49 -18.64 3.69
C SER A 1174 -10.53 -18.17 2.61
N HIS A 1175 -10.47 -16.86 2.36
CA HIS A 1175 -9.65 -16.23 1.32
C HIS A 1175 -8.44 -15.48 1.89
N ALA A 1176 -8.04 -15.79 3.12
CA ALA A 1176 -7.00 -15.07 3.89
C ALA A 1176 -5.71 -14.79 3.09
N TYR A 1177 -5.31 -15.73 2.24
CA TYR A 1177 -4.05 -15.67 1.49
C TYR A 1177 -4.25 -15.47 0.00
N GLU A 1178 -5.39 -14.90 -0.38
CA GLU A 1178 -5.72 -14.51 -1.74
C GLU A 1178 -5.91 -12.99 -1.80
N ASP A 1179 -5.35 -12.38 -2.84
CA ASP A 1179 -5.52 -10.97 -3.17
C ASP A 1179 -6.48 -10.85 -4.37
N ALA A 1180 -7.33 -9.82 -4.33
CA ALA A 1180 -8.17 -9.46 -5.47
C ALA A 1180 -7.32 -8.92 -6.63
N VAL A 1181 -7.57 -9.46 -7.81
CA VAL A 1181 -7.01 -8.97 -9.07
C VAL A 1181 -8.14 -8.62 -10.03
N VAL A 1182 -7.89 -7.59 -10.84
CA VAL A 1182 -8.84 -7.07 -11.80
C VAL A 1182 -8.17 -7.11 -13.18
N ASN A 1183 -8.62 -8.06 -14.01
CA ASN A 1183 -8.05 -8.32 -15.32
C ASN A 1183 -8.98 -7.89 -16.46
N GLY A 1184 -8.39 -7.49 -17.60
CA GLY A 1184 -9.12 -7.08 -18.79
C GLY A 1184 -10.00 -5.84 -18.55
N LEU A 1185 -11.19 -5.81 -19.14
CA LEU A 1185 -12.15 -4.71 -18.98
C LEU A 1185 -12.79 -4.65 -17.58
N SER A 1186 -12.50 -5.61 -16.70
CA SER A 1186 -13.01 -5.56 -15.32
C SER A 1186 -12.57 -4.31 -14.57
N ALA A 1187 -11.45 -3.69 -14.97
CA ALA A 1187 -10.93 -2.46 -14.38
C ALA A 1187 -11.83 -1.24 -14.63
N LEU A 1188 -12.75 -1.34 -15.60
CA LEU A 1188 -13.69 -0.28 -15.98
C LEU A 1188 -15.14 -0.58 -15.56
N ARG A 1189 -15.40 -1.71 -14.89
CA ARG A 1189 -16.76 -2.23 -14.65
C ARG A 1189 -17.69 -1.30 -13.86
N GLU A 1190 -17.13 -0.40 -13.05
CA GLU A 1190 -17.87 0.55 -12.18
C GLU A 1190 -17.89 1.97 -12.80
N ARG A 1191 -17.69 2.06 -14.13
CA ARG A 1191 -17.54 3.33 -14.87
C ARG A 1191 -18.52 3.44 -16.03
N ASP A 1192 -19.74 2.94 -15.85
CA ASP A 1192 -20.77 3.15 -16.84
C ASP A 1192 -20.96 4.65 -17.05
N GLU A 1193 -21.08 5.04 -18.31
CA GLU A 1193 -20.90 6.44 -18.66
C GLU A 1193 -21.88 6.88 -19.73
N VAL A 1194 -22.42 8.07 -19.54
CA VAL A 1194 -23.23 8.78 -20.52
C VAL A 1194 -22.45 10.02 -20.94
N TRP A 1195 -22.26 10.17 -22.25
CA TRP A 1195 -21.48 11.28 -22.79
C TRP A 1195 -22.22 11.98 -23.92
N PHE A 1196 -21.94 13.27 -24.02
CA PHE A 1196 -22.44 14.17 -25.04
C PHE A 1196 -21.27 15.00 -25.58
N GLY A 1197 -21.26 15.23 -26.89
CA GLY A 1197 -20.21 15.97 -27.57
C GLY A 1197 -20.79 16.92 -28.61
N LEU A 1198 -20.26 18.12 -28.66
CA LEU A 1198 -20.46 19.10 -29.72
C LEU A 1198 -19.13 19.30 -30.44
N ARG A 1199 -19.17 19.39 -31.78
CA ARG A 1199 -17.98 19.69 -32.57
C ARG A 1199 -18.32 20.68 -33.67
N TYR A 1200 -17.52 21.75 -33.74
CA TYR A 1200 -17.52 22.75 -34.80
C TYR A 1200 -16.16 22.74 -35.49
N THR A 1201 -16.12 22.37 -36.77
CA THR A 1201 -14.90 22.32 -37.60
C THR A 1201 -14.86 23.54 -38.51
N PHE A 1202 -13.70 24.17 -38.66
CA PHE A 1202 -13.52 25.39 -39.45
C PHE A 1202 -12.29 25.37 -40.34
#